data_AF-A0AAP5I3P8-F1
#
_entry.id   AF-A0AAP5I3P8-F1
#
_cell.length_a   1.000
_cell.length_b   1.000
_cell.length_c   1.000
_cell.angle_alpha   90.00
_cell.angle_beta   90.00
_cell.angle_gamma   90.00
#
_symmetry.space_group_name_H-M   'P 1'
#
loop_
_entity.id
_entity.type
_entity.pdbx_description
1 polymer ?
#
loop_
_entity_poly.entity_id
_entity_poly.type
_entity_poly.pdbx_seq_one_letter_code
_entity_poly.pdbx_strand_id
1 'polypeptide(L)'
;MSKLVIFNLGRGTLQEGFPFVTVQLFWDQPSKNHLQQESHPKRSQFQGSLPAATEIYNLYCRWQLLYDLLYEARSINIGLRQQQQHDDDIEIDEVDVTHVSDAEFYQICDQLQNQIDNWLDYDDFRHIDRQLRVQLAPDDEIRVIIQTEDNFLRKLPWHIWRFFRDYPQAEVALSAIEFEPGIQTKNSAPQVRILAILGDSTGIDVDADRRLLSRLPDAKTVFLVEPKRQQLDELLWHKQGWDILFFAGHSSTTLNVAGEDGDITETGYLYINPTERLTVTQLKNALKKAIDGGLQLAIFNSCDGLGLAQQLQDLHIPQIIVMRFPVPDRVAQEFLKHFLKEFARGKPLYLAVREAREKLQGLESDFPGASWLPVICQNPAEMSPTWKVLRDKIKEEHQRPSVPQRSRKLNFTAVLILSFLVTSLLMGVRWLGILQGWELQAFDHLLQQRPLEKQDNRILIVTITEEDFQLKEQQHRVGSLSDLALAQLLEKLEYYQPRAIGLDIYRYFPVNSKYLDLASRLRESDRFFAICEARESDEKPGIAPPPEIPIERQGFSDFAVDPGRVLRRHLIALQPSSISPCTTPYALSARLAFHYLESFGISVKYTQQGDLQVGKVVFPQLRAHTGGYQKIDDRGYQILLNYRSSPSPREVAERVSLKDVLTDKVNPDAIKNRIILIGVTTSSAGDDFFTPYNSEMSGVIFHAQMVSQIISTVLDGRPLLWVLPFWGEFFWVFGWSCVGGIIAWRFRKILPCGLAFGFAILGLYGVSYCLLIQGCWVALVPSALALVVTGGSVRIIRNW
;
A
#
# COMPACT_ATOMS: atom_id res chain seq x y z
N MET A 1 26.28 -18.77 -23.43
CA MET A 1 25.83 -18.12 -22.18
C MET A 1 24.55 -17.41 -22.51
N SER A 2 23.49 -17.60 -21.73
CA SER A 2 22.18 -16.99 -22.04
C SER A 2 22.25 -15.49 -21.79
N LYS A 3 21.95 -14.69 -22.81
CA LYS A 3 21.80 -13.24 -22.72
C LYS A 3 20.32 -12.88 -22.64
N LEU A 4 19.98 -11.82 -21.92
CA LEU A 4 18.61 -11.35 -21.79
C LEU A 4 18.52 -9.90 -22.26
N VAL A 5 17.63 -9.63 -23.20
CA VAL A 5 17.28 -8.30 -23.70
C VAL A 5 15.83 -8.01 -23.31
N ILE A 6 15.59 -6.90 -22.62
CA ILE A 6 14.25 -6.45 -22.26
C ILE A 6 13.97 -5.14 -22.98
N PHE A 7 12.96 -5.11 -23.84
CA PHE A 7 12.42 -3.92 -24.47
C PHE A 7 11.19 -3.45 -23.69
N ASN A 8 11.28 -2.29 -23.06
CA ASN A 8 10.15 -1.63 -22.40
C ASN A 8 9.60 -0.52 -23.30
N LEU A 9 8.40 -0.74 -23.82
CA LEU A 9 7.71 0.17 -24.74
C LEU A 9 6.83 1.19 -24.00
N GLY A 10 6.71 1.11 -22.67
CA GLY A 10 5.86 2.02 -21.91
C GLY A 10 4.38 1.91 -22.31
N ARG A 11 3.67 3.05 -22.28
CA ARG A 11 2.25 3.15 -22.65
C ARG A 11 2.00 3.66 -24.07
N GLY A 12 3.00 3.58 -24.95
CA GLY A 12 2.83 4.01 -26.35
C GLY A 12 1.91 3.05 -27.13
N THR A 13 1.40 3.54 -28.27
CA THR A 13 0.56 2.76 -29.19
C THR A 13 1.10 2.89 -30.62
N LEU A 14 0.69 2.01 -31.54
CA LEU A 14 1.09 2.15 -32.95
C LEU A 14 0.53 3.43 -33.59
N GLN A 15 -0.54 4.02 -33.06
CA GLN A 15 -1.15 5.23 -33.58
C GLN A 15 -0.43 6.49 -33.10
N GLU A 16 0.03 6.50 -31.85
CA GLU A 16 0.66 7.67 -31.22
C GLU A 16 2.20 7.62 -31.27
N GLY A 17 2.76 6.43 -31.45
CA GLY A 17 4.20 6.18 -31.33
C GLY A 17 4.66 5.95 -29.89
N PHE A 18 5.97 5.78 -29.74
CA PHE A 18 6.62 5.41 -28.49
C PHE A 18 7.74 6.41 -28.21
N PRO A 19 7.44 7.50 -27.49
CA PRO A 19 8.42 8.55 -27.23
C PRO A 19 9.58 8.08 -26.34
N PHE A 20 9.36 7.02 -25.54
CA PHE A 20 10.36 6.47 -24.62
C PHE A 20 10.38 4.95 -24.69
N VAL A 21 11.34 4.41 -25.45
CA VAL A 21 11.67 2.98 -25.46
C VAL A 21 12.95 2.77 -24.66
N THR A 22 12.87 1.97 -23.59
CA THR A 22 14.03 1.62 -22.77
C THR A 22 14.43 0.17 -23.02
N VAL A 23 15.70 -0.06 -23.34
CA VAL A 23 16.22 -1.41 -23.60
C VAL A 23 17.32 -1.76 -22.62
N GLN A 24 17.18 -2.91 -21.96
CA GLN A 24 18.13 -3.42 -20.98
C GLN A 24 18.74 -4.74 -21.48
N LEU A 25 20.06 -4.83 -21.48
CA LEU A 25 20.81 -6.04 -21.84
C LEU A 25 21.54 -6.60 -20.61
N PHE A 26 21.41 -7.91 -20.39
CA PHE A 26 22.06 -8.66 -19.31
C PHE A 26 22.85 -9.86 -19.86
N TRP A 27 24.08 -10.09 -19.41
CA TRP A 27 24.91 -11.22 -19.83
C TRP A 27 26.01 -11.61 -18.84
N ASP A 28 26.42 -12.88 -18.88
CA ASP A 28 27.54 -13.43 -18.10
C ASP A 28 28.88 -13.40 -18.88
N GLN A 29 30.03 -13.46 -18.19
CA GLN A 29 31.37 -13.52 -18.80
C GLN A 29 32.08 -14.85 -18.51
N PRO A 30 32.80 -15.46 -19.47
CA PRO A 30 33.70 -16.58 -19.18
C PRO A 30 34.94 -16.08 -18.44
N SER A 31 35.22 -16.64 -17.25
CA SER A 31 36.45 -16.34 -16.52
C SER A 31 37.67 -16.84 -17.29
N LYS A 32 38.61 -15.94 -17.60
CA LYS A 32 39.92 -16.26 -18.22
C LYS A 32 40.98 -16.75 -17.22
N ASN A 33 40.66 -16.85 -15.94
CA ASN A 33 41.61 -17.30 -14.91
C ASN A 33 41.01 -18.48 -14.14
N HIS A 34 41.66 -19.64 -14.22
CA HIS A 34 41.28 -20.87 -13.52
C HIS A 34 41.32 -20.79 -11.98
N LEU A 35 41.49 -19.59 -11.38
CA LEU A 35 41.60 -19.41 -9.93
C LEU A 35 40.74 -18.28 -9.34
N GLN A 36 39.90 -17.58 -10.12
CA GLN A 36 38.87 -16.68 -9.58
C GLN A 36 37.61 -16.79 -10.45
N GLN A 37 36.52 -17.27 -9.87
CA GLN A 37 35.27 -17.58 -10.54
C GLN A 37 34.13 -16.73 -9.93
N GLU A 38 34.24 -15.40 -10.11
CA GLU A 38 33.13 -14.46 -9.85
C GLU A 38 32.84 -13.70 -11.15
N SER A 39 31.85 -14.16 -11.91
CA SER A 39 31.29 -13.42 -13.05
C SER A 39 30.02 -12.71 -12.58
N HIS A 40 30.11 -11.42 -12.23
CA HIS A 40 28.91 -10.59 -12.09
C HIS A 40 28.26 -10.41 -13.48
N PRO A 41 26.93 -10.59 -13.63
CA PRO A 41 26.27 -10.31 -14.90
C PRO A 41 26.43 -8.82 -15.21
N LYS A 42 27.02 -8.52 -16.37
CA LYS A 42 27.08 -7.15 -16.85
C LYS A 42 25.67 -6.72 -17.25
N ARG A 43 25.36 -5.45 -17.01
CA ARG A 43 24.14 -4.81 -17.48
C ARG A 43 24.47 -3.59 -18.32
N SER A 44 23.68 -3.34 -19.34
CA SER A 44 23.70 -2.09 -20.11
C SER A 44 22.27 -1.66 -20.38
N GLN A 45 22.08 -0.34 -20.47
CA GLN A 45 20.77 0.24 -20.73
C GLN A 45 20.89 1.31 -21.80
N PHE A 46 19.93 1.31 -22.72
CA PHE A 46 19.83 2.24 -23.83
C PHE A 46 18.42 2.82 -23.86
N GLN A 47 18.28 4.02 -24.42
CA GLN A 47 16.99 4.67 -24.64
C GLN A 47 16.92 5.19 -26.06
N GLY A 48 15.70 5.24 -26.59
CA GLY A 48 15.37 5.72 -27.92
C GLY A 48 13.87 5.94 -28.05
N SER A 49 13.40 6.20 -29.27
CA SER A 49 11.99 6.41 -29.58
C SER A 49 11.62 5.65 -30.85
N LEU A 50 10.32 5.36 -31.00
CA LEU A 50 9.75 4.84 -32.24
C LEU A 50 8.59 5.76 -32.66
N PRO A 51 8.46 6.11 -33.95
CA PRO A 51 7.37 6.94 -34.43
C PRO A 51 6.05 6.15 -34.43
N ALA A 52 4.94 6.85 -34.64
CA ALA A 52 3.67 6.20 -34.97
C ALA A 52 3.83 5.32 -36.23
N ALA A 53 3.25 4.13 -36.20
CA ALA A 53 3.25 3.14 -37.26
C ALA A 53 1.83 2.61 -37.53
N THR A 54 0.93 3.52 -37.90
CA THR A 54 -0.47 3.21 -38.25
C THR A 54 -0.59 2.20 -39.39
N GLU A 55 0.40 2.14 -40.28
CA GLU A 55 0.43 1.16 -41.38
C GLU A 55 0.59 -0.27 -40.86
N ILE A 56 1.40 -0.50 -39.82
CA ILE A 56 1.53 -1.81 -39.17
C ILE A 56 0.16 -2.22 -38.61
N TYR A 57 -0.56 -1.27 -38.00
CA TYR A 57 -1.91 -1.53 -37.48
C TYR A 57 -2.86 -2.00 -38.60
N ASN A 58 -2.92 -1.25 -39.70
CA ASN A 58 -3.80 -1.57 -40.85
C ASN A 58 -3.45 -2.92 -41.49
N LEU A 59 -2.16 -3.17 -41.74
CA LEU A 59 -1.69 -4.43 -42.33
C LEU A 59 -2.00 -5.62 -41.43
N TYR A 60 -1.79 -5.49 -40.12
CA TYR A 60 -2.13 -6.54 -39.18
C TYR A 60 -3.66 -6.78 -39.13
N CYS A 61 -4.50 -5.73 -39.14
CA CYS A 61 -5.95 -5.93 -39.15
C CYS A 61 -6.41 -6.71 -40.40
N ARG A 62 -5.80 -6.42 -41.56
CA ARG A 62 -6.07 -7.15 -42.79
C ARG A 62 -5.52 -8.59 -42.75
N TRP A 63 -4.32 -8.78 -42.17
CA TRP A 63 -3.76 -10.10 -41.92
C TRP A 63 -4.68 -10.95 -41.06
N GLN A 64 -5.18 -10.39 -39.95
CA GLN A 64 -6.07 -11.09 -39.02
C GLN A 64 -7.38 -11.48 -39.70
N LEU A 65 -7.98 -10.57 -40.47
CA LEU A 65 -9.18 -10.88 -41.25
C LEU A 65 -8.95 -12.06 -42.22
N LEU A 66 -7.85 -12.04 -42.98
CA LEU A 66 -7.55 -13.15 -43.90
C LEU A 66 -7.23 -14.44 -43.15
N TYR A 67 -6.55 -14.37 -42.01
CA TYR A 67 -6.28 -15.52 -41.15
C TYR A 67 -7.58 -16.16 -40.68
N ASP A 68 -8.52 -15.37 -40.15
CA ASP A 68 -9.81 -15.85 -39.64
C ASP A 68 -10.63 -16.50 -40.77
N LEU A 69 -10.68 -15.87 -41.95
CA LEU A 69 -11.36 -16.42 -43.13
C LEU A 69 -10.72 -17.73 -43.61
N LEU A 70 -9.38 -17.83 -43.65
CA LEU A 70 -8.67 -19.06 -44.02
C LEU A 70 -8.88 -20.15 -42.98
N TYR A 71 -8.89 -19.79 -41.69
CA TYR A 71 -9.14 -20.69 -40.59
C TYR A 71 -10.56 -21.27 -40.69
N GLU A 72 -11.58 -20.42 -40.87
CA GLU A 72 -12.97 -20.84 -41.04
C GLU A 72 -13.13 -21.74 -42.28
N ALA A 73 -12.69 -21.28 -43.45
CA ALA A 73 -12.79 -22.04 -44.69
C ALA A 73 -12.14 -23.43 -44.62
N ARG A 74 -10.99 -23.54 -43.94
CA ARG A 74 -10.27 -24.82 -43.80
C ARG A 74 -10.83 -25.67 -42.66
N SER A 75 -11.35 -25.08 -41.60
CA SER A 75 -12.04 -25.81 -40.52
C SER A 75 -13.32 -26.48 -41.03
N ILE A 76 -14.10 -25.80 -41.89
CA ILE A 76 -15.30 -26.32 -42.55
C ILE A 76 -14.93 -27.44 -43.53
N ASN A 77 -13.92 -27.24 -44.39
CA ASN A 77 -13.45 -28.25 -45.34
C ASN A 77 -12.85 -29.51 -44.66
N ILE A 78 -12.30 -29.40 -43.46
CA ILE A 78 -11.82 -30.55 -42.67
C ILE A 78 -12.99 -31.33 -42.06
N GLY A 79 -14.05 -30.66 -41.62
CA GLY A 79 -15.30 -31.30 -41.19
C GLY A 79 -15.98 -32.10 -42.30
N LEU A 80 -16.06 -31.52 -43.51
CA LEU A 80 -16.61 -32.19 -44.70
C LEU A 80 -15.73 -33.36 -45.18
N ARG A 81 -14.40 -33.24 -45.12
CA ARG A 81 -13.48 -34.35 -45.46
C ARG A 81 -13.54 -35.54 -44.51
N GLN A 82 -13.93 -35.35 -43.25
CA GLN A 82 -14.16 -36.47 -42.32
C GLN A 82 -15.52 -37.14 -42.52
N GLN A 83 -16.52 -36.46 -43.09
CA GLN A 83 -17.82 -37.05 -43.45
C GLN A 83 -17.86 -37.69 -44.85
N GLN A 84 -17.00 -37.27 -45.79
CA GLN A 84 -16.93 -37.81 -47.16
C GLN A 84 -16.24 -39.19 -47.30
N GLN A 85 -16.48 -40.11 -46.35
CA GLN A 85 -16.34 -41.55 -46.61
C GLN A 85 -17.68 -42.24 -46.91
N HIS A 86 -18.80 -41.51 -46.91
CA HIS A 86 -20.07 -41.97 -47.43
C HIS A 86 -20.87 -40.82 -48.04
N ASP A 87 -21.40 -41.08 -49.24
CA ASP A 87 -22.31 -40.28 -50.08
C ASP A 87 -21.73 -39.19 -50.99
N ASP A 88 -21.83 -39.50 -52.28
CA ASP A 88 -21.74 -38.63 -53.45
C ASP A 88 -23.05 -37.82 -53.56
N ASP A 89 -23.09 -36.60 -53.04
CA ASP A 89 -23.95 -35.53 -53.56
C ASP A 89 -23.34 -34.17 -53.20
N ILE A 90 -23.01 -33.39 -54.22
CA ILE A 90 -22.40 -32.06 -54.08
C ILE A 90 -23.55 -31.04 -54.01
N GLU A 91 -23.91 -30.62 -52.79
CA GLU A 91 -24.72 -29.43 -52.56
C GLU A 91 -23.78 -28.23 -52.33
N ILE A 92 -23.88 -27.20 -53.18
CA ILE A 92 -23.11 -25.96 -53.05
C ILE A 92 -24.03 -24.94 -52.37
N ASP A 93 -23.76 -24.62 -51.11
CA ASP A 93 -24.42 -23.53 -50.40
C ASP A 93 -23.97 -22.16 -50.94
N GLU A 94 -24.93 -21.30 -51.32
CA GLU A 94 -24.71 -20.00 -51.98
C GLU A 94 -24.12 -18.89 -51.08
N VAL A 95 -23.71 -19.19 -49.84
CA VAL A 95 -23.30 -18.19 -48.84
C VAL A 95 -21.82 -18.29 -48.43
N ASP A 96 -21.07 -19.27 -48.95
CA ASP A 96 -19.67 -19.44 -48.55
C ASP A 96 -18.71 -18.46 -49.25
N VAL A 97 -17.73 -17.98 -48.48
CA VAL A 97 -16.65 -17.10 -48.96
C VAL A 97 -15.75 -17.90 -49.89
N THR A 98 -16.04 -17.85 -51.20
CA THR A 98 -15.38 -18.66 -52.24
C THR A 98 -14.03 -18.12 -52.74
N HIS A 99 -13.56 -16.98 -52.22
CA HIS A 99 -12.38 -16.28 -52.76
C HIS A 99 -11.45 -15.71 -51.68
N VAL A 100 -10.83 -16.58 -50.87
CA VAL A 100 -9.70 -16.21 -50.00
C VAL A 100 -8.41 -16.71 -50.65
N SER A 101 -7.49 -15.80 -50.99
CA SER A 101 -6.27 -16.13 -51.72
C SER A 101 -5.09 -16.37 -50.76
N ASP A 102 -4.54 -17.59 -50.78
CA ASP A 102 -3.28 -17.89 -50.07
C ASP A 102 -2.15 -16.94 -50.48
N ALA A 103 -2.07 -16.61 -51.78
CA ALA A 103 -1.06 -15.70 -52.30
C ALA A 103 -1.20 -14.28 -51.71
N GLU A 104 -2.43 -13.81 -51.51
CA GLU A 104 -2.70 -12.53 -50.86
C GLU A 104 -2.31 -12.57 -49.37
N PHE A 105 -2.60 -13.67 -48.68
CA PHE A 105 -2.19 -13.86 -47.29
C PHE A 105 -0.66 -13.80 -47.13
N TYR A 106 0.09 -14.52 -47.98
CA TYR A 106 1.56 -14.47 -47.95
C TYR A 106 2.10 -13.09 -48.33
N GLN A 107 1.49 -12.40 -49.30
CA GLN A 107 1.86 -11.03 -49.65
C GLN A 107 1.69 -10.08 -48.46
N ILE A 108 0.61 -10.21 -47.67
CA ILE A 108 0.41 -9.40 -46.46
C ILE A 108 1.42 -9.77 -45.38
N CYS A 109 1.76 -11.06 -45.23
CA CYS A 109 2.80 -11.49 -44.29
C CYS A 109 4.14 -10.80 -44.61
N ASP A 110 4.52 -10.78 -45.88
CA ASP A 110 5.74 -10.10 -46.36
C ASP A 110 5.66 -8.58 -46.14
N GLN A 111 4.52 -7.96 -46.43
CA GLN A 111 4.32 -6.52 -46.20
C GLN A 111 4.43 -6.17 -44.71
N LEU A 112 3.79 -6.96 -43.83
CA LEU A 112 3.84 -6.75 -42.39
C LEU A 112 5.27 -6.91 -41.86
N GLN A 113 6.00 -7.95 -42.31
CA GLN A 113 7.41 -8.13 -41.96
C GLN A 113 8.25 -6.92 -42.36
N ASN A 114 8.14 -6.48 -43.61
CA ASN A 114 8.89 -5.34 -44.12
C ASN A 114 8.57 -4.05 -43.35
N GLN A 115 7.29 -3.81 -42.99
CA GLN A 115 6.92 -2.63 -42.23
C GLN A 115 7.42 -2.68 -40.78
N ILE A 116 7.39 -3.84 -40.12
CA ILE A 116 7.99 -4.01 -38.79
C ILE A 116 9.51 -3.75 -38.85
N ASP A 117 10.20 -4.29 -39.85
CA ASP A 117 11.63 -4.07 -40.04
C ASP A 117 11.97 -2.60 -40.28
N ASN A 118 11.22 -1.92 -41.15
CA ASN A 118 11.41 -0.49 -41.43
C ASN A 118 11.16 0.36 -40.18
N TRP A 119 10.12 0.04 -39.42
CA TRP A 119 9.76 0.76 -38.21
C TRP A 119 10.84 0.60 -37.12
N LEU A 120 11.36 -0.62 -36.94
CA LEU A 120 12.45 -0.91 -36.00
C LEU A 120 13.84 -0.51 -36.53
N ASP A 121 13.95 0.09 -37.73
CA ASP A 121 15.16 0.74 -38.25
C ASP A 121 15.02 2.28 -38.30
N TYR A 122 14.03 2.84 -37.61
CA TYR A 122 13.87 4.29 -37.48
C TYR A 122 15.11 4.94 -36.82
N ASP A 123 15.45 6.16 -37.23
CA ASP A 123 16.71 6.83 -36.86
C ASP A 123 16.97 6.85 -35.33
N ASP A 124 15.97 7.20 -34.54
CA ASP A 124 16.08 7.29 -33.07
C ASP A 124 16.14 5.91 -32.38
N PHE A 125 15.64 4.86 -33.03
CA PHE A 125 15.74 3.49 -32.53
C PHE A 125 17.01 2.78 -33.03
N ARG A 126 17.55 3.19 -34.18
CA ARG A 126 18.74 2.60 -34.81
C ARG A 126 19.97 2.61 -33.90
N HIS A 127 20.07 3.58 -33.00
CA HIS A 127 21.13 3.58 -31.99
C HIS A 127 21.04 2.35 -31.06
N ILE A 128 19.85 1.96 -30.62
CA ILE A 128 19.62 0.77 -29.79
C ILE A 128 20.03 -0.50 -30.54
N ASP A 129 19.55 -0.68 -31.78
CA ASP A 129 19.90 -1.84 -32.62
C ASP A 129 21.42 -1.94 -32.80
N ARG A 130 22.11 -0.81 -33.07
CA ARG A 130 23.58 -0.77 -33.14
C ARG A 130 24.25 -1.17 -31.83
N GLN A 131 23.77 -0.71 -30.68
CA GLN A 131 24.33 -1.08 -29.38
C GLN A 131 24.16 -2.58 -29.10
N LEU A 132 23.00 -3.14 -29.42
CA LEU A 132 22.77 -4.58 -29.30
C LEU A 132 23.72 -5.36 -30.22
N ARG A 133 23.89 -4.94 -31.47
CA ARG A 133 24.82 -5.60 -32.42
C ARG A 133 26.29 -5.53 -32.02
N VAL A 134 26.69 -4.50 -31.28
CA VAL A 134 28.05 -4.41 -30.71
C VAL A 134 28.26 -5.40 -29.57
N GLN A 135 27.20 -5.69 -28.80
CA GLN A 135 27.29 -6.45 -27.55
C GLN A 135 26.86 -7.91 -27.68
N LEU A 136 26.15 -8.26 -28.77
CA LEU A 136 25.62 -9.59 -29.07
C LEU A 136 26.35 -10.23 -30.25
N ALA A 137 26.75 -11.48 -30.09
CA ALA A 137 27.30 -12.34 -31.13
C ALA A 137 26.17 -13.19 -31.77
N PRO A 138 26.25 -13.51 -33.08
CA PRO A 138 25.20 -14.28 -33.77
C PRO A 138 24.88 -15.65 -33.15
N ASP A 139 25.85 -16.27 -32.49
CA ASP A 139 25.75 -17.58 -31.84
C ASP A 139 25.32 -17.52 -30.36
N ASP A 140 25.09 -16.32 -29.82
CA ASP A 140 24.58 -16.16 -28.46
C ASP A 140 23.14 -16.69 -28.34
N GLU A 141 22.89 -17.46 -27.28
CA GLU A 141 21.53 -17.76 -26.84
C GLU A 141 20.91 -16.50 -26.23
N ILE A 142 19.88 -15.93 -26.86
CA ILE A 142 19.31 -14.63 -26.49
C ILE A 142 17.82 -14.79 -26.16
N ARG A 143 17.42 -14.33 -24.98
CA ARG A 143 16.00 -14.17 -24.62
C ARG A 143 15.63 -12.72 -24.84
N VAL A 144 14.61 -12.47 -25.67
CA VAL A 144 14.09 -11.12 -25.92
C VAL A 144 12.72 -11.00 -25.27
N ILE A 145 12.55 -10.06 -24.34
CA ILE A 145 11.27 -9.80 -23.68
C ILE A 145 10.73 -8.46 -24.15
N ILE A 146 9.51 -8.45 -24.67
CA ILE A 146 8.77 -7.23 -25.02
C ILE A 146 7.79 -6.91 -23.88
N GLN A 147 7.98 -5.78 -23.20
CA GLN A 147 7.10 -5.27 -22.15
C GLN A 147 6.17 -4.20 -22.73
N THR A 148 4.86 -4.47 -22.67
CA THR A 148 3.83 -3.55 -23.15
C THR A 148 2.48 -3.84 -22.47
N GLU A 149 1.70 -2.79 -22.20
CA GLU A 149 0.29 -2.92 -21.80
C GLU A 149 -0.68 -2.83 -22.99
N ASP A 150 -0.17 -2.55 -24.20
CA ASP A 150 -1.00 -2.46 -25.39
C ASP A 150 -1.37 -3.86 -25.92
N ASN A 151 -2.67 -4.15 -25.98
CA ASN A 151 -3.19 -5.44 -26.42
C ASN A 151 -2.86 -5.73 -27.90
N PHE A 152 -2.72 -4.71 -28.73
CA PHE A 152 -2.41 -4.89 -30.14
C PHE A 152 -0.95 -5.32 -30.34
N LEU A 153 -0.01 -4.66 -29.67
CA LEU A 153 1.41 -5.01 -29.69
C LEU A 153 1.66 -6.44 -29.19
N ARG A 154 0.88 -6.95 -28.24
CA ARG A 154 0.98 -8.35 -27.79
C ARG A 154 0.62 -9.35 -28.88
N LYS A 155 -0.25 -8.97 -29.82
CA LYS A 155 -0.67 -9.81 -30.95
C LYS A 155 0.33 -9.80 -32.11
N LEU A 156 1.25 -8.83 -32.15
CA LEU A 156 2.24 -8.75 -33.22
C LEU A 156 3.20 -9.97 -33.22
N PRO A 157 3.55 -10.48 -34.41
CA PRO A 157 4.47 -11.60 -34.58
C PRO A 157 5.93 -11.15 -34.46
N TRP A 158 6.35 -10.65 -33.30
CA TRP A 158 7.69 -10.05 -33.09
C TRP A 158 8.89 -10.86 -33.57
N HIS A 159 8.77 -12.19 -33.65
CA HIS A 159 9.81 -13.11 -34.13
C HIS A 159 10.14 -12.92 -35.63
N ILE A 160 9.29 -12.24 -36.42
CA ILE A 160 9.57 -11.96 -37.84
C ILE A 160 10.51 -10.77 -38.04
N TRP A 161 10.77 -10.00 -36.99
CA TRP A 161 11.77 -8.93 -37.00
C TRP A 161 13.13 -9.49 -37.41
N ARG A 162 13.80 -8.80 -38.34
CA ARG A 162 15.12 -9.14 -38.89
C ARG A 162 16.17 -9.51 -37.85
N PHE A 163 16.09 -8.95 -36.65
CA PHE A 163 16.96 -9.34 -35.53
C PHE A 163 17.00 -10.86 -35.29
N PHE A 164 15.86 -11.55 -35.31
CA PHE A 164 15.81 -13.00 -35.03
C PHE A 164 16.36 -13.87 -36.17
N ARG A 165 16.52 -13.29 -37.36
CA ARG A 165 17.26 -13.92 -38.47
C ARG A 165 18.77 -13.77 -38.30
N ASP A 166 19.21 -12.59 -37.86
CA ASP A 166 20.63 -12.30 -37.61
C ASP A 166 21.14 -13.04 -36.37
N TYR A 167 20.25 -13.34 -35.42
CA TYR A 167 20.51 -14.07 -34.18
C TYR A 167 19.66 -15.36 -34.12
N PRO A 168 20.10 -16.48 -34.74
CA PRO A 168 19.33 -17.72 -34.83
C PRO A 168 19.08 -18.45 -33.51
N GLN A 169 19.77 -18.06 -32.42
CA GLN A 169 19.54 -18.58 -31.08
C GLN A 169 18.78 -17.58 -30.19
N ALA A 170 18.11 -16.59 -30.79
CA ALA A 170 17.23 -15.66 -30.10
C ALA A 170 15.76 -16.09 -30.15
N GLU A 171 14.98 -15.92 -29.08
CA GLU A 171 13.52 -16.09 -29.17
C GLU A 171 12.79 -15.04 -28.30
N VAL A 172 11.57 -14.70 -28.71
CA VAL A 172 10.78 -13.61 -28.13
C VAL A 172 9.75 -14.11 -27.12
N ALA A 173 9.56 -13.33 -26.06
CA ALA A 173 8.47 -13.45 -25.11
C ALA A 173 7.80 -12.10 -24.83
N LEU A 174 6.58 -12.16 -24.33
CA LEU A 174 5.79 -11.01 -23.89
C LEU A 174 5.76 -10.92 -22.37
N SER A 175 5.68 -9.70 -21.84
CA SER A 175 5.58 -9.44 -20.41
C SER A 175 4.72 -8.22 -20.13
N ALA A 176 4.09 -8.17 -18.96
CA ALA A 176 3.59 -6.93 -18.39
C ALA A 176 4.74 -5.97 -18.06
N ILE A 177 4.43 -4.67 -17.98
CA ILE A 177 5.39 -3.64 -17.55
C ILE A 177 5.63 -3.74 -16.05
N GLU A 178 4.57 -4.00 -15.28
CA GLU A 178 4.61 -4.20 -13.84
C GLU A 178 4.69 -5.69 -13.52
N PHE A 179 5.68 -6.08 -12.70
CA PHE A 179 5.89 -7.47 -12.34
C PHE A 179 6.61 -7.59 -10.99
N GLU A 180 6.28 -8.64 -10.24
CA GLU A 180 6.94 -8.98 -8.97
C GLU A 180 7.50 -10.41 -9.02
N PRO A 181 8.60 -10.71 -8.31
CA PRO A 181 9.08 -12.08 -8.17
C PRO A 181 8.09 -12.93 -7.38
N GLY A 182 7.83 -14.16 -7.84
CA GLY A 182 7.00 -15.13 -7.15
C GLY A 182 7.70 -15.74 -5.93
N ILE A 183 6.91 -16.12 -4.92
CA ILE A 183 7.40 -16.88 -3.75
C ILE A 183 7.28 -18.37 -4.09
N GLN A 184 8.38 -18.99 -4.49
CA GLN A 184 8.36 -20.41 -4.86
C GLN A 184 8.97 -21.29 -3.75
N THR A 185 8.22 -22.29 -3.31
CA THR A 185 8.75 -23.37 -2.47
C THR A 185 8.73 -24.68 -3.24
N LYS A 186 9.89 -25.10 -3.73
CA LYS A 186 10.00 -26.33 -4.52
C LYS A 186 9.88 -27.56 -3.62
N ASN A 187 8.83 -28.35 -3.81
CA ASN A 187 8.67 -29.63 -3.14
C ASN A 187 9.38 -30.75 -3.90
N SER A 188 9.99 -31.66 -3.13
CA SER A 188 10.91 -32.67 -3.64
C SER A 188 10.19 -33.86 -4.30
N ALA A 189 10.17 -33.92 -5.63
CA ALA A 189 9.86 -35.13 -6.40
C ALA A 189 11.08 -35.57 -7.24
N PRO A 190 11.26 -36.88 -7.54
CA PRO A 190 12.33 -37.38 -8.41
C PRO A 190 11.98 -37.34 -9.92
N GLN A 191 10.78 -36.86 -10.27
CA GLN A 191 10.24 -36.79 -11.63
C GLN A 191 9.49 -35.47 -11.80
N VAL A 192 9.47 -34.92 -13.02
CA VAL A 192 8.67 -33.73 -13.37
C VAL A 192 7.20 -34.06 -13.22
N ARG A 193 6.48 -33.33 -12.36
CA ARG A 193 5.06 -33.57 -12.11
C ARG A 193 4.20 -32.65 -12.96
N ILE A 194 3.38 -33.25 -13.81
CA ILE A 194 2.52 -32.53 -14.75
C ILE A 194 1.06 -32.77 -14.35
N LEU A 195 0.31 -31.69 -14.15
CA LEU A 195 -1.15 -31.75 -14.10
C LEU A 195 -1.68 -31.41 -15.49
N ALA A 196 -2.28 -32.38 -16.17
CA ALA A 196 -2.84 -32.21 -17.50
C ALA A 196 -4.37 -32.22 -17.43
N ILE A 197 -4.98 -31.09 -17.79
CA ILE A 197 -6.42 -30.89 -17.87
C ILE A 197 -6.81 -31.05 -19.34
N LEU A 198 -7.52 -32.12 -19.66
CA LEU A 198 -8.13 -32.34 -20.96
C LEU A 198 -9.60 -31.92 -20.80
N GLY A 199 -9.92 -30.73 -21.28
CA GLY A 199 -11.23 -30.09 -21.16
C GLY A 199 -12.24 -30.65 -22.16
N ASP A 200 -13.23 -29.84 -22.50
CA ASP A 200 -14.22 -30.18 -23.54
C ASP A 200 -13.53 -30.60 -24.84
N SER A 201 -13.73 -31.85 -25.24
CA SER A 201 -13.12 -32.44 -26.43
C SER A 201 -14.01 -32.39 -27.68
N THR A 202 -15.10 -31.64 -27.65
CA THR A 202 -16.04 -31.55 -28.78
C THR A 202 -15.32 -31.07 -30.04
N GLY A 203 -15.18 -31.95 -31.04
CA GLY A 203 -14.54 -31.60 -32.32
C GLY A 203 -13.00 -31.52 -32.31
N ILE A 204 -12.32 -31.97 -31.26
CA ILE A 204 -10.84 -31.98 -31.14
C ILE A 204 -10.31 -33.29 -30.53
N ASP A 205 -9.11 -33.74 -30.90
CA ASP A 205 -8.45 -34.96 -30.37
C ASP A 205 -7.51 -34.64 -29.20
N VAL A 206 -8.08 -34.39 -28.02
CA VAL A 206 -7.30 -34.20 -26.78
C VAL A 206 -6.54 -35.47 -26.34
N ASP A 207 -6.91 -36.65 -26.88
CA ASP A 207 -6.19 -37.90 -26.61
C ASP A 207 -4.82 -37.93 -27.34
N ALA A 208 -4.64 -37.17 -28.42
CA ALA A 208 -3.32 -36.96 -29.03
C ALA A 208 -2.35 -36.30 -28.05
N ASP A 209 -2.79 -35.23 -27.38
CA ASP A 209 -2.02 -34.54 -26.34
C ASP A 209 -1.72 -35.49 -25.18
N ARG A 210 -2.71 -36.28 -24.76
CA ARG A 210 -2.55 -37.31 -23.73
C ARG A 210 -1.45 -38.31 -24.08
N ARG A 211 -1.41 -38.79 -25.33
CA ARG A 211 -0.38 -39.73 -25.81
C ARG A 211 1.01 -39.08 -25.80
N LEU A 212 1.13 -37.81 -26.15
CA LEU A 212 2.39 -37.06 -26.13
C LEU A 212 2.92 -36.91 -24.70
N LEU A 213 2.06 -36.45 -23.78
CA LEU A 213 2.42 -36.24 -22.38
C LEU A 213 2.74 -37.54 -21.62
N SER A 214 2.14 -38.66 -22.03
CA SER A 214 2.40 -39.98 -21.44
C SER A 214 3.76 -40.57 -21.83
N ARG A 215 4.39 -40.06 -22.91
CA ARG A 215 5.68 -40.53 -23.43
C ARG A 215 6.88 -39.73 -22.90
N LEU A 216 6.64 -38.76 -22.03
CA LEU A 216 7.68 -37.88 -21.50
C LEU A 216 8.66 -38.65 -20.59
N PRO A 217 9.98 -38.53 -20.82
CA PRO A 217 10.98 -39.17 -19.96
C PRO A 217 11.03 -38.47 -18.59
N ASP A 218 11.24 -39.23 -17.52
CA ASP A 218 11.39 -38.70 -16.15
C ASP A 218 10.22 -37.79 -15.68
N ALA A 219 9.02 -37.99 -16.22
CA ALA A 219 7.82 -37.23 -15.86
C ALA A 219 6.71 -38.13 -15.31
N LYS A 220 5.93 -37.58 -14.37
CA LYS A 220 4.69 -38.16 -13.87
C LYS A 220 3.53 -37.22 -14.20
N THR A 221 2.76 -37.58 -15.22
CA THR A 221 1.58 -36.84 -15.64
C THR A 221 0.32 -37.40 -14.96
N VAL A 222 -0.46 -36.51 -14.35
CA VAL A 222 -1.80 -36.80 -13.84
C VAL A 222 -2.81 -36.16 -14.77
N PHE A 223 -3.68 -36.98 -15.34
CA PHE A 223 -4.70 -36.52 -16.29
C PHE A 223 -6.04 -36.32 -15.60
N LEU A 224 -6.63 -35.15 -15.83
CA LEU A 224 -8.03 -34.87 -15.58
C LEU A 224 -8.72 -34.81 -16.95
N VAL A 225 -9.59 -35.77 -17.24
CA VAL A 225 -10.35 -35.82 -18.50
C VAL A 225 -11.77 -35.35 -18.21
N GLU A 226 -12.18 -34.26 -18.85
CA GLU A 226 -13.44 -33.56 -18.66
C GLU A 226 -13.84 -33.47 -17.17
N PRO A 227 -12.94 -32.99 -16.27
CA PRO A 227 -13.19 -33.02 -14.84
C PRO A 227 -14.36 -32.11 -14.45
N LYS A 228 -14.98 -32.42 -13.32
CA LYS A 228 -15.81 -31.44 -12.60
C LYS A 228 -14.93 -30.41 -11.91
N ARG A 229 -15.44 -29.19 -11.72
CA ARG A 229 -14.76 -28.10 -10.99
C ARG A 229 -14.11 -28.55 -9.68
N GLN A 230 -14.81 -29.33 -8.87
CA GLN A 230 -14.32 -29.79 -7.57
C GLN A 230 -13.06 -30.67 -7.67
N GLN A 231 -12.99 -31.54 -8.69
CA GLN A 231 -11.84 -32.43 -8.90
C GLN A 231 -10.60 -31.63 -9.34
N LEU A 232 -10.82 -30.61 -10.18
CA LEU A 232 -9.77 -29.69 -10.59
C LEU A 232 -9.23 -28.90 -9.39
N ASP A 233 -10.12 -28.32 -8.57
CA ASP A 233 -9.70 -27.60 -7.37
C ASP A 233 -8.91 -28.52 -6.43
N GLU A 234 -9.39 -29.72 -6.12
CA GLU A 234 -8.69 -30.65 -5.23
C GLU A 234 -7.24 -30.93 -5.67
N LEU A 235 -7.01 -31.14 -6.97
CA LEU A 235 -5.66 -31.39 -7.49
C LEU A 235 -4.79 -30.14 -7.54
N LEU A 236 -5.33 -28.96 -7.84
CA LEU A 236 -4.56 -27.71 -7.78
C LEU A 236 -4.08 -27.39 -6.35
N TRP A 237 -4.84 -27.80 -5.34
CA TRP A 237 -4.47 -27.67 -3.92
C TRP A 237 -3.55 -28.80 -3.40
N HIS A 238 -3.17 -29.76 -4.25
CA HIS A 238 -2.45 -30.94 -3.83
C HIS A 238 -1.08 -30.62 -3.21
N LYS A 239 -0.81 -31.12 -2.00
CA LYS A 239 0.37 -30.76 -1.18
C LYS A 239 1.73 -30.96 -1.87
N GLN A 240 1.83 -31.94 -2.76
CA GLN A 240 3.10 -32.20 -3.46
C GLN A 240 3.40 -31.17 -4.56
N GLY A 241 2.47 -30.28 -4.92
CA GLY A 241 2.63 -29.24 -5.95
C GLY A 241 2.53 -29.78 -7.38
N TRP A 242 2.90 -28.96 -8.37
CA TRP A 242 3.03 -29.34 -9.78
C TRP A 242 4.18 -28.54 -10.38
N ASP A 243 4.94 -29.12 -11.31
CA ASP A 243 6.00 -28.41 -12.02
C ASP A 243 5.46 -27.77 -13.31
N ILE A 244 4.56 -28.49 -13.99
CA ILE A 244 3.90 -28.06 -15.23
C ILE A 244 2.38 -28.20 -15.08
N LEU A 245 1.65 -27.17 -15.49
CA LEU A 245 0.21 -27.20 -15.72
C LEU A 245 -0.03 -27.21 -17.23
N PHE A 246 -0.78 -28.17 -17.71
CA PHE A 246 -1.14 -28.28 -19.12
C PHE A 246 -2.66 -28.25 -19.27
N PHE A 247 -3.16 -27.48 -20.23
CA PHE A 247 -4.56 -27.45 -20.62
C PHE A 247 -4.68 -27.66 -22.14
N ALA A 248 -5.56 -28.59 -22.53
CA ALA A 248 -6.03 -28.75 -23.90
C ALA A 248 -7.56 -28.85 -23.87
N GLY A 249 -8.24 -28.13 -24.75
CA GLY A 249 -9.69 -27.97 -24.73
C GLY A 249 -10.11 -26.64 -25.33
N HIS A 250 -11.41 -26.38 -25.37
CA HIS A 250 -11.93 -25.09 -25.81
C HIS A 250 -11.58 -23.97 -24.82
N SER A 251 -11.33 -22.77 -25.37
CA SER A 251 -11.16 -21.54 -24.61
C SER A 251 -11.75 -20.36 -25.39
N SER A 252 -12.31 -19.37 -24.69
CA SER A 252 -12.85 -18.17 -25.33
C SER A 252 -12.73 -16.95 -24.42
N THR A 253 -12.52 -15.77 -25.01
CA THR A 253 -12.55 -14.48 -24.32
C THR A 253 -13.81 -13.72 -24.71
N THR A 254 -14.50 -13.16 -23.72
CA THR A 254 -15.67 -12.31 -23.94
C THR A 254 -15.36 -10.89 -23.50
N LEU A 255 -15.74 -9.91 -24.31
CA LEU A 255 -15.68 -8.50 -23.96
C LEU A 255 -16.89 -8.17 -23.07
N ASN A 256 -16.62 -7.74 -21.84
CA ASN A 256 -17.62 -7.29 -20.89
C ASN A 256 -17.51 -5.78 -20.73
N VAL A 257 -18.60 -5.06 -20.95
CA VAL A 257 -18.68 -3.62 -20.65
C VAL A 257 -19.22 -3.47 -19.24
N ALA A 258 -18.45 -2.84 -18.35
CA ALA A 258 -18.83 -2.65 -16.94
C ALA A 258 -18.90 -1.16 -16.58
N GLY A 259 -20.01 -0.76 -15.93
CA GLY A 259 -20.22 0.60 -15.41
C GLY A 259 -20.78 1.62 -16.42
N GLU A 260 -21.25 2.75 -15.90
CA GLU A 260 -21.74 3.90 -16.70
C GLU A 260 -20.61 4.60 -17.48
N ASP A 261 -19.34 4.34 -17.12
CA ASP A 261 -18.14 4.92 -17.75
C ASP A 261 -17.64 4.16 -18.99
N GLY A 262 -18.24 3.01 -19.34
CA GLY A 262 -17.94 2.29 -20.58
C GLY A 262 -16.64 1.49 -20.60
N ASP A 263 -16.09 1.12 -19.45
CA ASP A 263 -14.85 0.33 -19.36
C ASP A 263 -15.04 -1.07 -19.96
N ILE A 264 -14.21 -1.40 -20.95
CA ILE A 264 -14.22 -2.70 -21.67
C ILE A 264 -13.22 -3.62 -20.99
N THR A 265 -13.69 -4.73 -20.42
CA THR A 265 -12.87 -5.75 -19.77
C THR A 265 -12.94 -7.08 -20.52
N GLU A 266 -11.78 -7.66 -20.83
CA GLU A 266 -11.68 -8.98 -21.47
C GLU A 266 -11.74 -10.10 -20.41
N THR A 267 -12.66 -11.05 -20.58
CA THR A 267 -12.80 -12.21 -19.69
C THR A 267 -12.56 -13.53 -20.40
N GLY A 268 -11.45 -14.20 -20.09
CA GLY A 268 -11.12 -15.53 -20.59
C GLY A 268 -11.83 -16.67 -19.85
N TYR A 269 -12.28 -17.65 -20.61
CA TYR A 269 -12.95 -18.86 -20.15
C TYR A 269 -12.20 -20.12 -20.62
N LEU A 270 -12.06 -21.09 -19.73
CA LEU A 270 -11.57 -22.44 -19.98
C LEU A 270 -12.74 -23.42 -19.87
N TYR A 271 -13.03 -24.17 -20.93
CA TYR A 271 -14.09 -25.18 -20.92
C TYR A 271 -13.50 -26.48 -20.40
N ILE A 272 -13.69 -26.75 -19.11
CA ILE A 272 -13.07 -27.91 -18.45
C ILE A 272 -13.84 -29.21 -18.69
N ASN A 273 -15.07 -29.12 -19.19
CA ASN A 273 -15.88 -30.21 -19.72
C ASN A 273 -17.03 -29.61 -20.57
N PRO A 274 -17.85 -30.40 -21.28
CA PRO A 274 -18.91 -29.88 -22.15
C PRO A 274 -20.00 -29.05 -21.44
N THR A 275 -20.06 -29.08 -20.10
CA THR A 275 -21.11 -28.43 -19.30
C THR A 275 -20.59 -27.31 -18.38
N GLU A 276 -19.29 -27.29 -18.07
CA GLU A 276 -18.68 -26.34 -17.13
C GLU A 276 -17.53 -25.57 -17.79
N ARG A 277 -17.58 -24.24 -17.67
CA ARG A 277 -16.50 -23.33 -18.05
C ARG A 277 -16.07 -22.48 -16.86
N LEU A 278 -14.79 -22.15 -16.78
CA LEU A 278 -14.18 -21.44 -15.65
C LEU A 278 -13.36 -20.25 -16.10
N THR A 279 -13.38 -19.18 -15.32
CA THR A 279 -12.47 -18.04 -15.48
C THR A 279 -11.20 -18.22 -14.65
N VAL A 280 -10.14 -17.53 -15.04
CA VAL A 280 -8.89 -17.46 -14.25
C VAL A 280 -9.16 -16.93 -12.84
N THR A 281 -10.03 -15.92 -12.71
CA THR A 281 -10.44 -15.36 -11.42
C THR A 281 -11.08 -16.41 -10.50
N GLN A 282 -11.92 -17.29 -11.04
CA GLN A 282 -12.49 -18.38 -10.26
C GLN A 282 -11.42 -19.38 -9.79
N LEU A 283 -10.36 -19.60 -10.57
CA LEU A 283 -9.24 -20.48 -10.23
C LEU A 283 -8.11 -19.79 -9.43
N LYS A 284 -8.20 -18.47 -9.19
CA LYS A 284 -7.12 -17.62 -8.66
C LYS A 284 -6.42 -18.22 -7.44
N ASN A 285 -7.18 -18.63 -6.43
CA ASN A 285 -6.60 -19.16 -5.19
C ASN A 285 -5.99 -20.55 -5.35
N ALA A 286 -6.63 -21.41 -6.16
CA ALA A 286 -6.14 -22.76 -6.44
C ALA A 286 -4.84 -22.69 -7.26
N LEU A 287 -4.78 -21.81 -8.26
CA LEU A 287 -3.58 -21.57 -9.06
C LEU A 287 -2.46 -20.93 -8.22
N LYS A 288 -2.77 -19.94 -7.36
CA LYS A 288 -1.78 -19.43 -6.37
C LYS A 288 -1.19 -20.55 -5.53
N LYS A 289 -2.04 -21.49 -5.09
CA LYS A 289 -1.55 -22.64 -4.31
C LYS A 289 -0.65 -23.57 -5.12
N ALA A 290 -0.98 -23.80 -6.39
CA ALA A 290 -0.13 -24.58 -7.29
C ALA A 290 1.22 -23.88 -7.54
N ILE A 291 1.23 -22.55 -7.67
CA ILE A 291 2.45 -21.71 -7.81
C ILE A 291 3.31 -21.78 -6.56
N ASP A 292 2.72 -21.58 -5.36
CA ASP A 292 3.42 -21.77 -4.09
C ASP A 292 4.03 -23.18 -3.99
N GLY A 293 3.33 -24.17 -4.56
CA GLY A 293 3.72 -25.58 -4.62
C GLY A 293 4.82 -25.90 -5.64
N GLY A 294 5.26 -24.93 -6.46
CA GLY A 294 6.38 -25.08 -7.39
C GLY A 294 6.04 -24.94 -8.87
N LEU A 295 4.82 -24.56 -9.27
CA LEU A 295 4.44 -24.44 -10.69
C LEU A 295 5.34 -23.44 -11.43
N GLN A 296 6.08 -23.93 -12.43
CA GLN A 296 7.03 -23.13 -13.23
C GLN A 296 6.52 -22.79 -14.63
N LEU A 297 5.74 -23.70 -15.22
CA LEU A 297 5.33 -23.60 -16.61
C LEU A 297 3.84 -23.95 -16.73
N ALA A 298 3.08 -23.03 -17.33
CA ALA A 298 1.71 -23.31 -17.76
C ALA A 298 1.65 -23.34 -19.30
N ILE A 299 1.00 -24.35 -19.87
CA ILE A 299 0.84 -24.50 -21.32
C ILE A 299 -0.65 -24.55 -21.61
N PHE A 300 -1.16 -23.57 -22.33
CA PHE A 300 -2.55 -23.51 -22.80
C PHE A 300 -2.56 -23.79 -24.30
N ASN A 301 -2.77 -25.06 -24.63
CA ASN A 301 -2.85 -25.54 -26.01
C ASN A 301 -4.29 -25.39 -26.52
N SER A 302 -4.77 -24.14 -26.61
CA SER A 302 -6.16 -23.80 -26.94
C SER A 302 -6.26 -22.52 -27.77
N CYS A 303 -7.46 -22.24 -28.31
CA CYS A 303 -7.71 -21.22 -29.35
C CYS A 303 -7.66 -19.75 -28.88
N ASP A 304 -7.64 -19.46 -27.58
CA ASP A 304 -7.66 -18.09 -27.06
C ASP A 304 -6.65 -17.89 -25.93
N GLY A 305 -5.39 -17.79 -26.33
CA GLY A 305 -4.26 -17.84 -25.43
C GLY A 305 -3.86 -16.51 -24.79
N LEU A 306 -3.95 -15.40 -25.53
CA LEU A 306 -3.45 -14.10 -25.06
C LEU A 306 -4.33 -13.46 -23.98
N GLY A 307 -5.66 -13.53 -24.13
CA GLY A 307 -6.59 -13.05 -23.10
C GLY A 307 -6.42 -13.82 -21.78
N LEU A 308 -6.26 -15.14 -21.86
CA LEU A 308 -5.93 -15.97 -20.71
C LEU A 308 -4.57 -15.62 -20.10
N ALA A 309 -3.54 -15.44 -20.93
CA ALA A 309 -2.20 -15.09 -20.47
C ALA A 309 -2.18 -13.77 -19.70
N GLN A 310 -2.94 -12.76 -20.14
CA GLN A 310 -3.08 -11.48 -19.44
C GLN A 310 -3.71 -11.66 -18.05
N GLN A 311 -4.79 -12.42 -17.96
CA GLN A 311 -5.43 -12.69 -16.66
C GLN A 311 -4.56 -13.53 -15.72
N LEU A 312 -3.69 -14.37 -16.27
CA LEU A 312 -2.75 -15.19 -15.53
C LEU A 312 -1.48 -14.44 -15.11
N GLN A 313 -1.18 -13.27 -15.69
CA GLN A 313 -0.04 -12.44 -15.28
C GLN A 313 -0.18 -11.97 -13.82
N ASP A 314 -1.38 -11.63 -13.37
CA ASP A 314 -1.72 -11.31 -11.96
C ASP A 314 -1.34 -12.41 -10.96
N LEU A 315 -1.17 -13.64 -11.43
CA LEU A 315 -0.81 -14.79 -10.62
C LEU A 315 0.71 -14.99 -10.54
N HIS A 316 1.50 -14.25 -11.31
CA HIS A 316 2.96 -14.34 -11.35
C HIS A 316 3.48 -15.72 -11.74
N ILE A 317 2.78 -16.44 -12.62
CA ILE A 317 3.30 -17.70 -13.18
C ILE A 317 4.61 -17.39 -13.94
N PRO A 318 5.72 -18.11 -13.67
CA PRO A 318 7.02 -17.77 -14.25
C PRO A 318 7.04 -17.78 -15.78
N GLN A 319 6.44 -18.80 -16.38
CA GLN A 319 6.34 -18.97 -17.83
C GLN A 319 4.98 -19.51 -18.22
N ILE A 320 4.41 -18.92 -19.27
CA ILE A 320 3.17 -19.38 -19.89
C ILE A 320 3.44 -19.53 -21.39
N ILE A 321 3.01 -20.64 -21.98
CA ILE A 321 2.99 -20.82 -23.44
C ILE A 321 1.52 -20.84 -23.87
N VAL A 322 1.20 -19.97 -24.83
CA VAL A 322 -0.15 -19.83 -25.36
C VAL A 322 -0.13 -19.63 -26.87
N MET A 323 -1.29 -19.72 -27.52
CA MET A 323 -1.47 -19.38 -28.94
C MET A 323 -2.03 -17.95 -29.07
N ARG A 324 -1.49 -17.17 -30.01
CA ARG A 324 -1.93 -15.77 -30.25
C ARG A 324 -3.36 -15.68 -30.78
N PHE A 325 -3.79 -16.68 -31.56
CA PHE A 325 -5.06 -16.72 -32.29
C PHE A 325 -5.66 -18.13 -32.27
N PRO A 326 -6.91 -18.30 -32.75
CA PRO A 326 -7.50 -19.62 -32.97
C PRO A 326 -6.55 -20.53 -33.72
N VAL A 327 -6.34 -21.74 -33.19
CA VAL A 327 -5.35 -22.68 -33.69
C VAL A 327 -6.03 -23.98 -34.11
N PRO A 328 -5.74 -24.51 -35.31
CA PRO A 328 -6.22 -25.84 -35.68
C PRO A 328 -5.62 -26.91 -34.76
N ASP A 329 -6.42 -27.90 -34.38
CA ASP A 329 -6.00 -28.97 -33.46
C ASP A 329 -4.69 -29.66 -33.89
N ARG A 330 -4.56 -29.96 -35.19
CA ARG A 330 -3.31 -30.53 -35.77
C ARG A 330 -2.09 -29.64 -35.56
N VAL A 331 -2.23 -28.32 -35.67
CA VAL A 331 -1.14 -27.36 -35.47
C VAL A 331 -0.74 -27.31 -34.00
N ALA A 332 -1.72 -27.25 -33.09
CA ALA A 332 -1.52 -27.27 -31.64
C ALA A 332 -0.78 -28.55 -31.18
N GLN A 333 -1.21 -29.71 -31.70
CA GLN A 333 -0.59 -31.02 -31.39
C GLN A 333 0.84 -31.15 -31.94
N GLU A 334 1.09 -30.72 -33.19
CA GLU A 334 2.44 -30.78 -33.77
C GLU A 334 3.40 -29.82 -33.07
N PHE A 335 2.91 -28.63 -32.66
CA PHE A 335 3.69 -27.73 -31.80
C PHE A 335 4.04 -28.41 -30.49
N LEU A 336 3.04 -28.93 -29.76
CA LEU A 336 3.24 -29.58 -28.47
C LEU A 336 4.22 -30.75 -28.57
N LYS A 337 4.07 -31.60 -29.59
CA LYS A 337 4.94 -32.74 -29.89
C LYS A 337 6.40 -32.31 -30.07
N HIS A 338 6.64 -31.28 -30.89
CA HIS A 338 8.00 -30.81 -31.14
C HIS A 338 8.59 -30.11 -29.91
N PHE A 339 7.81 -29.27 -29.24
CA PHE A 339 8.23 -28.55 -28.03
C PHE A 339 8.61 -29.53 -26.91
N LEU A 340 7.70 -30.45 -26.54
CA LEU A 340 7.92 -31.42 -25.48
C LEU A 340 9.12 -32.33 -25.78
N LYS A 341 9.28 -32.75 -27.04
CA LYS A 341 10.41 -33.58 -27.48
C LYS A 341 11.75 -32.90 -27.21
N GLU A 342 11.87 -31.62 -27.56
CA GLU A 342 13.14 -30.89 -27.44
C GLU A 342 13.38 -30.40 -26.01
N PHE A 343 12.35 -29.85 -25.37
CA PHE A 343 12.43 -29.36 -23.99
C PHE A 343 12.78 -30.50 -23.03
N ALA A 344 12.11 -31.65 -23.13
CA ALA A 344 12.37 -32.80 -22.26
C ALA A 344 13.76 -33.45 -22.44
N ARG A 345 14.44 -33.14 -23.56
CA ARG A 345 15.83 -33.56 -23.81
C ARG A 345 16.87 -32.57 -23.27
N GLY A 346 16.43 -31.50 -22.62
CA GLY A 346 17.30 -30.52 -21.97
C GLY A 346 17.59 -29.27 -22.80
N LYS A 347 16.94 -29.07 -23.96
CA LYS A 347 17.02 -27.81 -24.68
C LYS A 347 16.39 -26.68 -23.84
N PRO A 348 16.98 -25.47 -23.77
CA PRO A 348 16.37 -24.33 -23.07
C PRO A 348 14.97 -24.03 -23.60
N LEU A 349 14.07 -23.59 -22.71
CA LEU A 349 12.64 -23.40 -23.04
C LEU A 349 12.43 -22.53 -24.28
N TYR A 350 13.10 -21.38 -24.34
CA TYR A 350 12.99 -20.43 -25.45
C TYR A 350 13.40 -21.08 -26.79
N LEU A 351 14.52 -21.79 -26.82
CA LEU A 351 14.99 -22.48 -28.02
C LEU A 351 14.10 -23.68 -28.40
N ALA A 352 13.55 -24.38 -27.41
CA ALA A 352 12.59 -25.46 -27.65
C ALA A 352 11.28 -24.94 -28.27
N VAL A 353 10.78 -23.78 -27.80
CA VAL A 353 9.64 -23.10 -28.42
C VAL A 353 9.98 -22.64 -29.83
N ARG A 354 11.14 -22.01 -30.03
CA ARG A 354 11.60 -21.56 -31.35
C ARG A 354 11.61 -22.69 -32.37
N GLU A 355 12.28 -23.78 -32.04
CA GLU A 355 12.38 -24.92 -32.95
C GLU A 355 11.03 -25.57 -33.21
N ALA A 356 10.17 -25.68 -32.19
CA ALA A 356 8.82 -26.21 -32.37
C ALA A 356 7.99 -25.32 -33.29
N ARG A 357 8.08 -24.00 -33.11
CA ARG A 357 7.43 -22.97 -33.92
C ARG A 357 7.91 -23.00 -35.37
N GLU A 358 9.23 -23.02 -35.61
CA GLU A 358 9.80 -23.07 -36.95
C GLU A 358 9.42 -24.37 -37.68
N LYS A 359 9.30 -25.50 -36.98
CA LYS A 359 8.82 -26.77 -37.59
C LYS A 359 7.37 -26.71 -38.06
N LEU A 360 6.54 -25.81 -37.53
CA LEU A 360 5.18 -25.60 -38.02
C LEU A 360 5.15 -25.04 -39.44
N GLN A 361 6.24 -24.46 -39.94
CA GLN A 361 6.34 -24.01 -41.34
C GLN A 361 6.02 -25.14 -42.32
N GLY A 362 6.34 -26.40 -41.98
CA GLY A 362 5.99 -27.57 -42.79
C GLY A 362 4.48 -27.83 -42.91
N LEU A 363 3.67 -27.15 -42.12
CA LEU A 363 2.20 -27.22 -42.15
C LEU A 363 1.57 -26.00 -42.81
N GLU A 364 2.33 -24.96 -43.20
CA GLU A 364 1.75 -23.69 -43.67
C GLU A 364 1.08 -23.80 -45.05
N SER A 365 1.37 -24.84 -45.83
CA SER A 365 0.57 -25.17 -47.02
C SER A 365 -0.89 -25.46 -46.66
N ASP A 366 -1.11 -26.16 -45.55
CA ASP A 366 -2.43 -26.57 -45.05
C ASP A 366 -2.99 -25.55 -44.04
N PHE A 367 -2.13 -24.79 -43.34
CA PHE A 367 -2.50 -23.85 -42.29
C PHE A 367 -1.62 -22.59 -42.34
N PRO A 368 -1.91 -21.62 -43.24
CA PRO A 368 -1.08 -20.44 -43.43
C PRO A 368 -0.90 -19.66 -42.12
N GLY A 369 0.33 -19.27 -41.81
CA GLY A 369 0.66 -18.54 -40.58
C GLY A 369 0.75 -19.40 -39.31
N ALA A 370 0.72 -20.74 -39.41
CA ALA A 370 0.84 -21.64 -38.26
C ALA A 370 2.08 -21.35 -37.38
N SER A 371 3.22 -20.98 -37.99
CA SER A 371 4.43 -20.65 -37.24
C SER A 371 4.36 -19.31 -36.49
N TRP A 372 3.30 -18.52 -36.67
CA TRP A 372 3.13 -17.22 -35.99
C TRP A 372 2.32 -17.32 -34.70
N LEU A 373 1.69 -18.47 -34.44
CA LEU A 373 0.73 -18.64 -33.35
C LEU A 373 1.38 -18.80 -31.97
N PRO A 374 2.37 -19.68 -31.76
CA PRO A 374 2.89 -19.92 -30.42
C PRO A 374 3.66 -18.72 -29.86
N VAL A 375 3.43 -18.39 -28.59
CA VAL A 375 4.12 -17.31 -27.89
C VAL A 375 4.39 -17.65 -26.43
N ILE A 376 5.52 -17.17 -25.93
CA ILE A 376 5.86 -17.22 -24.52
C ILE A 376 5.37 -15.92 -23.86
N CYS A 377 4.67 -16.04 -22.75
CA CYS A 377 4.46 -14.95 -21.80
C CYS A 377 5.29 -15.24 -20.56
N GLN A 378 6.16 -14.33 -20.17
CA GLN A 378 7.09 -14.50 -19.06
C GLN A 378 6.90 -13.41 -18.01
N ASN A 379 6.99 -13.80 -16.73
CA ASN A 379 7.35 -12.88 -15.66
C ASN A 379 8.88 -12.62 -15.68
N PRO A 380 9.35 -11.40 -15.98
CA PRO A 380 10.77 -11.11 -16.17
C PRO A 380 11.56 -11.10 -14.85
N ALA A 381 10.89 -11.08 -13.68
CA ALA A 381 11.54 -11.33 -12.40
C ALA A 381 11.89 -12.80 -12.16
N GLU A 382 11.40 -13.72 -13.00
CA GLU A 382 11.61 -15.16 -12.87
C GLU A 382 12.61 -15.70 -13.90
N MET A 383 13.34 -16.75 -13.53
CA MET A 383 14.22 -17.44 -14.46
C MET A 383 13.42 -18.41 -15.35
N SER A 384 13.85 -18.55 -16.62
CA SER A 384 13.27 -19.55 -17.50
C SER A 384 13.69 -20.96 -17.04
N PRO A 385 12.76 -21.91 -16.84
CA PRO A 385 13.08 -23.24 -16.37
C PRO A 385 13.74 -24.06 -17.47
N THR A 386 14.62 -24.98 -17.07
CA THR A 386 15.10 -26.07 -17.94
C THR A 386 14.49 -27.39 -17.48
N TRP A 387 14.37 -28.38 -18.36
CA TRP A 387 13.87 -29.70 -17.95
C TRP A 387 14.70 -30.32 -16.83
N LYS A 388 16.02 -30.12 -16.87
CA LYS A 388 16.92 -30.54 -15.80
C LYS A 388 16.57 -29.85 -14.48
N VAL A 389 16.29 -28.55 -14.49
CA VAL A 389 15.82 -27.84 -13.30
C VAL A 389 14.49 -28.42 -12.84
N LEU A 390 13.52 -28.65 -13.71
CA LEU A 390 12.23 -29.24 -13.31
C LEU A 390 12.38 -30.65 -12.70
N ARG A 391 13.25 -31.49 -13.27
CA ARG A 391 13.46 -32.89 -12.85
C ARG A 391 14.38 -33.01 -11.63
N ASP A 392 15.56 -32.42 -11.72
CA ASP A 392 16.60 -32.59 -10.71
C ASP A 392 16.23 -31.76 -9.49
N LYS A 393 16.35 -32.38 -8.31
CA LYS A 393 16.26 -31.72 -7.01
C LYS A 393 17.40 -30.72 -6.89
N ILE A 394 17.21 -29.59 -7.51
CA ILE A 394 18.07 -28.47 -7.33
C ILE A 394 17.68 -27.83 -6.00
N LYS A 395 18.45 -28.21 -4.96
CA LYS A 395 18.89 -27.24 -3.95
C LYS A 395 19.86 -26.28 -4.66
N GLU A 396 19.37 -25.39 -5.51
CA GLU A 396 20.04 -24.12 -5.79
C GLU A 396 19.43 -23.20 -4.73
N GLU A 397 20.11 -22.79 -3.66
CA GLU A 397 21.42 -22.14 -3.74
C GLU A 397 21.44 -21.22 -4.97
N HIS A 398 20.57 -20.21 -4.95
CA HIS A 398 20.85 -18.97 -5.67
C HIS A 398 22.17 -18.42 -5.09
N GLN A 399 23.29 -18.85 -5.68
CA GLN A 399 24.58 -18.23 -5.49
C GLN A 399 24.52 -16.84 -6.13
N ARG A 400 24.10 -15.85 -5.35
CA ARG A 400 24.68 -14.51 -5.43
C ARG A 400 26.21 -14.64 -5.24
N PRO A 401 27.02 -13.77 -5.85
CA PRO A 401 28.47 -13.84 -5.77
C PRO A 401 28.92 -13.94 -4.31
N SER A 402 29.63 -15.03 -4.04
CA SER A 402 30.27 -15.32 -2.78
C SER A 402 31.51 -14.43 -2.61
N VAL A 403 31.29 -13.17 -2.19
CA VAL A 403 32.25 -12.50 -1.29
C VAL A 403 32.68 -13.56 -0.29
N PRO A 404 33.97 -13.85 -0.09
CA PRO A 404 34.45 -15.09 0.52
C PRO A 404 33.67 -15.41 1.80
N GLN A 405 32.66 -16.26 1.68
CA GLN A 405 31.90 -16.75 2.81
C GLN A 405 32.71 -17.91 3.36
N ARG A 406 33.71 -17.53 4.17
CA ARG A 406 33.75 -18.09 5.52
C ARG A 406 32.30 -18.27 5.94
N SER A 407 31.89 -19.46 6.38
CA SER A 407 30.71 -19.57 7.20
C SER A 407 30.93 -18.74 8.46
N ARG A 408 30.82 -17.42 8.34
CA ARG A 408 30.32 -16.59 9.40
C ARG A 408 28.91 -17.11 9.52
N LYS A 409 28.72 -18.11 10.39
CA LYS A 409 27.57 -18.15 11.30
C LYS A 409 27.16 -16.70 11.45
N LEU A 410 25.93 -16.31 11.06
CA LEU A 410 25.52 -14.92 11.17
C LEU A 410 25.84 -14.52 12.61
N ASN A 411 26.96 -13.84 12.79
CA ASN A 411 27.54 -13.68 14.10
C ASN A 411 26.60 -12.68 14.75
N PHE A 412 26.42 -12.77 16.07
CA PHE A 412 25.54 -11.86 16.77
C PHE A 412 25.81 -10.38 16.40
N THR A 413 27.08 -10.04 16.14
CA THR A 413 27.52 -8.75 15.59
C THR A 413 26.85 -8.34 14.28
N ALA A 414 26.63 -9.27 13.34
CA ALA A 414 25.97 -8.97 12.06
C ALA A 414 24.47 -8.68 12.24
N VAL A 415 23.82 -9.35 13.20
CA VAL A 415 22.43 -9.02 13.59
C VAL A 415 22.39 -7.59 14.17
N LEU A 416 23.31 -7.25 15.06
CA LEU A 416 23.38 -5.90 15.65
C LEU A 416 23.65 -4.81 14.60
N ILE A 417 24.55 -5.05 13.64
CA ILE A 417 24.84 -4.07 12.56
C ILE A 417 23.59 -3.86 11.71
N LEU A 418 22.90 -4.94 11.31
CA LEU A 418 21.68 -4.83 10.52
C LEU A 418 20.58 -4.12 11.30
N SER A 419 20.42 -4.44 12.58
CA SER A 419 19.48 -3.76 13.46
C SER A 419 19.75 -2.26 13.53
N PHE A 420 21.02 -1.87 13.61
CA PHE A 420 21.42 -0.47 13.64
C PHE A 420 21.06 0.23 12.32
N LEU A 421 21.39 -0.37 11.17
CA LEU A 421 21.07 0.18 9.85
C LEU A 421 19.57 0.36 9.63
N VAL A 422 18.76 -0.66 9.95
CA VAL A 422 17.30 -0.58 9.85
C VAL A 422 16.76 0.50 10.77
N THR A 423 17.28 0.60 11.99
CA THR A 423 16.88 1.65 12.93
C THR A 423 17.23 3.04 12.41
N SER A 424 18.46 3.26 11.92
CA SER A 424 18.87 4.54 11.33
C SER A 424 17.99 4.94 10.15
N LEU A 425 17.66 4.00 9.27
CA LEU A 425 16.76 4.25 8.13
C LEU A 425 15.36 4.65 8.61
N LEU A 426 14.78 3.89 9.55
CA LEU A 426 13.45 4.18 10.08
C LEU A 426 13.41 5.51 10.84
N MET A 427 14.47 5.84 11.59
CA MET A 427 14.58 7.14 12.25
C MET A 427 14.69 8.29 11.24
N GLY A 428 15.36 8.08 10.10
CA GLY A 428 15.36 9.03 8.99
C GLY A 428 13.97 9.23 8.36
N VAL A 429 13.26 8.14 8.07
CA VAL A 429 11.87 8.17 7.57
C VAL A 429 10.94 8.87 8.57
N ARG A 430 11.12 8.58 9.86
CA ARG A 430 10.39 9.21 10.96
C ARG A 430 10.68 10.71 11.01
N TRP A 431 11.94 11.13 10.95
CA TRP A 431 12.34 12.54 10.98
C TRP A 431 11.70 13.36 9.84
N LEU A 432 11.48 12.76 8.66
CA LEU A 432 10.76 13.37 7.54
C LEU A 432 9.25 13.55 7.77
N GLY A 433 8.70 12.99 8.86
CA GLY A 433 7.28 13.07 9.23
C GLY A 433 6.39 12.04 8.54
N ILE A 434 6.95 11.07 7.81
CA ILE A 434 6.18 10.07 7.05
C ILE A 434 5.37 9.15 7.99
N LEU A 435 5.91 8.82 9.16
CA LEU A 435 5.25 7.95 10.14
C LEU A 435 4.34 8.69 11.14
N GLN A 436 4.34 10.03 11.13
CA GLN A 436 3.66 10.85 12.15
C GLN A 436 2.18 10.50 12.27
N GLY A 437 1.47 10.35 11.15
CA GLY A 437 0.03 10.01 11.17
C GLY A 437 -0.26 8.69 11.89
N TRP A 438 0.53 7.65 11.62
CA TRP A 438 0.37 6.34 12.27
C TRP A 438 0.79 6.37 13.74
N GLU A 439 1.83 7.12 14.09
CA GLU A 439 2.24 7.28 15.49
C GLU A 439 1.18 8.01 16.32
N LEU A 440 0.54 9.05 15.78
CA LEU A 440 -0.55 9.77 16.46
C LEU A 440 -1.80 8.90 16.60
N GLN A 441 -2.17 8.12 15.58
CA GLN A 441 -3.28 7.16 15.68
C GLN A 441 -3.01 6.08 16.72
N ALA A 442 -1.77 5.57 16.78
CA ALA A 442 -1.38 4.60 17.80
C ALA A 442 -1.41 5.22 19.21
N PHE A 443 -0.98 6.47 19.36
CA PHE A 443 -1.08 7.22 20.61
C PHE A 443 -2.53 7.38 21.06
N ASP A 444 -3.42 7.80 20.16
CA ASP A 444 -4.85 7.94 20.44
C ASP A 444 -5.47 6.62 20.90
N HIS A 445 -5.15 5.52 20.19
CA HIS A 445 -5.61 4.20 20.56
C HIS A 445 -5.15 3.80 21.97
N LEU A 446 -3.88 4.05 22.33
CA LEU A 446 -3.37 3.75 23.67
C LEU A 446 -4.02 4.62 24.75
N LEU A 447 -4.33 5.89 24.46
CA LEU A 447 -5.06 6.76 25.37
C LEU A 447 -6.48 6.24 25.65
N GLN A 448 -7.18 5.75 24.63
CA GLN A 448 -8.53 5.17 24.76
C GLN A 448 -8.59 3.95 25.68
N GLN A 449 -7.50 3.19 25.79
CA GLN A 449 -7.45 1.98 26.62
C GLN A 449 -7.18 2.26 28.11
N ARG A 450 -6.90 3.51 28.48
CA ARG A 450 -6.51 3.85 29.85
C ARG A 450 -7.60 3.54 30.87
N PRO A 451 -7.22 3.21 32.12
CA PRO A 451 -8.18 2.96 33.19
C PRO A 451 -9.01 4.21 33.48
N LEU A 452 -10.22 3.98 33.97
CA LEU A 452 -11.12 5.03 34.42
C LEU A 452 -10.47 5.86 35.55
N GLU A 453 -10.50 7.18 35.39
CA GLU A 453 -10.09 8.14 36.42
C GLU A 453 -11.34 8.74 37.08
N LYS A 454 -11.23 9.25 38.30
CA LYS A 454 -12.33 10.01 38.94
C LYS A 454 -12.38 11.43 38.37
N GLN A 455 -13.53 12.09 38.48
CA GLN A 455 -13.67 13.52 38.18
C GLN A 455 -12.76 14.38 39.09
N ASP A 456 -12.36 15.56 38.62
CA ASP A 456 -11.63 16.54 39.41
C ASP A 456 -12.60 17.41 40.22
N ASN A 457 -12.78 17.06 41.49
CA ASN A 457 -13.68 17.78 42.39
C ASN A 457 -13.22 19.21 42.69
N ARG A 458 -12.02 19.65 42.26
CA ARG A 458 -11.55 21.05 42.44
C ARG A 458 -12.15 22.00 41.42
N ILE A 459 -12.83 21.49 40.40
CA ILE A 459 -13.38 22.25 39.28
C ILE A 459 -14.89 22.07 39.24
N LEU A 460 -15.62 23.14 38.95
CA LEU A 460 -17.04 23.13 38.58
C LEU A 460 -17.19 23.81 37.23
N ILE A 461 -17.95 23.22 36.32
CA ILE A 461 -18.24 23.82 35.02
C ILE A 461 -19.71 24.27 35.01
N VAL A 462 -19.92 25.57 34.86
CA VAL A 462 -21.23 26.18 34.61
C VAL A 462 -21.44 26.25 33.10
N THR A 463 -22.31 25.39 32.59
CA THR A 463 -22.60 25.29 31.16
C THR A 463 -23.77 26.19 30.78
N ILE A 464 -23.62 26.95 29.71
CA ILE A 464 -24.73 27.66 29.07
C ILE A 464 -25.21 26.82 27.89
N THR A 465 -26.45 26.35 27.98
CA THR A 465 -27.08 25.52 26.94
C THR A 465 -28.03 26.35 26.07
N GLU A 466 -28.63 25.75 25.03
CA GLU A 466 -29.58 26.46 24.17
C GLU A 466 -30.86 26.84 24.91
N GLU A 467 -31.27 26.01 25.88
CA GLU A 467 -32.42 26.30 26.75
C GLU A 467 -32.17 27.53 27.63
N ASP A 468 -30.92 27.76 28.02
CA ASP A 468 -30.55 28.90 28.85
C ASP A 468 -30.70 30.23 28.10
N PHE A 469 -30.62 30.25 26.77
CA PHE A 469 -30.82 31.47 25.97
C PHE A 469 -32.25 32.03 26.04
N GLN A 470 -33.21 31.23 26.49
CA GLN A 470 -34.62 31.62 26.66
C GLN A 470 -34.93 32.13 28.07
N LEU A 471 -33.95 32.14 28.98
CA LEU A 471 -34.11 32.68 30.33
C LEU A 471 -34.45 34.18 30.28
N LYS A 472 -35.24 34.65 31.25
CA LYS A 472 -35.65 36.07 31.32
C LYS A 472 -34.43 36.98 31.48
N GLU A 473 -33.45 36.48 32.22
CA GLU A 473 -32.16 37.10 32.47
C GLU A 473 -31.37 37.29 31.17
N GLN A 474 -31.61 36.46 30.14
CA GLN A 474 -30.90 36.45 28.85
C GLN A 474 -31.57 37.26 27.73
N GLN A 475 -32.71 37.92 27.98
CA GLN A 475 -33.50 38.62 26.95
C GLN A 475 -32.73 39.70 26.17
N HIS A 476 -31.75 40.35 26.81
CA HIS A 476 -30.94 41.44 26.21
C HIS A 476 -29.47 41.04 26.05
N ARG A 477 -29.19 39.76 25.77
CA ARG A 477 -27.82 39.27 25.61
C ARG A 477 -27.13 39.87 24.37
N VAL A 478 -25.83 40.08 24.49
CA VAL A 478 -24.92 40.31 23.37
C VAL A 478 -23.96 39.13 23.37
N GLY A 479 -24.04 38.27 22.36
CA GLY A 479 -23.37 36.96 22.37
C GLY A 479 -24.11 35.93 23.23
N SER A 480 -23.37 35.14 24.01
CA SER A 480 -23.90 33.96 24.71
C SER A 480 -24.30 34.18 26.17
N LEU A 481 -23.99 35.35 26.75
CA LEU A 481 -24.31 35.68 28.14
C LEU A 481 -24.62 37.18 28.29
N SER A 482 -25.80 37.51 28.82
CA SER A 482 -26.19 38.90 29.11
C SER A 482 -25.50 39.46 30.36
N ASP A 483 -25.45 40.79 30.46
CA ASP A 483 -24.93 41.48 31.65
C ASP A 483 -25.75 41.20 32.91
N LEU A 484 -27.08 41.10 32.76
CA LEU A 484 -27.97 40.77 33.87
C LEU A 484 -27.69 39.36 34.40
N ALA A 485 -27.59 38.39 33.49
CA ALA A 485 -27.32 37.01 33.85
C ALA A 485 -25.91 36.87 34.46
N LEU A 486 -24.89 37.52 33.88
CA LEU A 486 -23.53 37.50 34.43
C LEU A 486 -23.47 38.15 35.81
N ALA A 487 -24.13 39.30 36.03
CA ALA A 487 -24.17 39.97 37.33
C ALA A 487 -24.77 39.07 38.41
N GLN A 488 -25.92 38.46 38.15
CA GLN A 488 -26.60 37.56 39.08
C GLN A 488 -25.83 36.25 39.29
N LEU A 489 -25.23 35.71 38.22
CA LEU A 489 -24.40 34.51 38.29
C LEU A 489 -23.20 34.75 39.22
N LEU A 490 -22.48 35.86 39.01
CA LEU A 490 -21.32 36.20 39.85
C LEU A 490 -21.74 36.46 41.30
N GLU A 491 -22.86 37.13 41.53
CA GLU A 491 -23.37 37.36 42.89
C GLU A 491 -23.58 36.05 43.65
N LYS A 492 -24.20 35.06 42.99
CA LYS A 492 -24.46 33.74 43.58
C LYS A 492 -23.19 32.91 43.75
N LEU A 493 -22.31 32.90 42.76
CA LEU A 493 -21.06 32.14 42.83
C LEU A 493 -20.14 32.71 43.91
N GLU A 494 -19.91 34.03 43.92
CA GLU A 494 -18.99 34.70 44.84
C GLU A 494 -19.44 34.61 46.31
N TYR A 495 -20.75 34.51 46.56
CA TYR A 495 -21.30 34.24 47.89
C TYR A 495 -20.65 32.99 48.54
N TYR A 496 -20.42 31.94 47.75
CA TYR A 496 -19.81 30.70 48.23
C TYR A 496 -18.28 30.71 48.24
N GLN A 497 -17.64 31.83 47.89
CA GLN A 497 -16.18 32.01 47.94
C GLN A 497 -15.39 30.98 47.10
N PRO A 498 -15.61 30.92 45.77
CA PRO A 498 -14.80 30.10 44.88
C PRO A 498 -13.37 30.63 44.84
N ARG A 499 -12.41 29.78 44.49
CA ARG A 499 -10.99 30.16 44.41
C ARG A 499 -10.67 30.95 43.15
N ALA A 500 -11.33 30.64 42.04
CA ALA A 500 -11.23 31.37 40.79
C ALA A 500 -12.50 31.17 39.97
N ILE A 501 -12.84 32.12 39.11
CA ILE A 501 -13.94 32.08 38.15
C ILE A 501 -13.36 32.46 36.80
N GLY A 502 -13.36 31.53 35.84
CA GLY A 502 -12.97 31.77 34.47
C GLY A 502 -14.18 31.86 33.56
N LEU A 503 -14.30 32.96 32.83
CA LEU A 503 -15.32 33.15 31.80
C LEU A 503 -14.72 32.81 30.42
N ASP A 504 -15.13 31.66 29.88
CA ASP A 504 -14.81 31.20 28.54
C ASP A 504 -15.90 31.63 27.54
N ILE A 505 -16.14 32.95 27.50
CA ILE A 505 -17.10 33.60 26.60
C ILE A 505 -16.52 34.93 26.16
N TYR A 506 -16.43 35.14 24.85
CA TYR A 506 -15.91 36.38 24.30
C TYR A 506 -16.80 37.57 24.65
N ARG A 507 -16.17 38.63 25.14
CA ARG A 507 -16.84 39.87 25.53
C ARG A 507 -15.91 41.05 25.28
N TYR A 508 -15.84 41.48 24.02
CA TYR A 508 -14.99 42.58 23.55
C TYR A 508 -15.61 43.97 23.75
N PHE A 509 -16.76 44.05 24.41
CA PHE A 509 -17.55 45.26 24.61
C PHE A 509 -17.67 45.59 26.11
N PRO A 510 -17.81 46.88 26.47
CA PRO A 510 -17.95 47.29 27.87
C PRO A 510 -19.31 46.85 28.44
N VAL A 511 -19.37 46.71 29.76
CA VAL A 511 -20.60 46.50 30.52
C VAL A 511 -21.58 47.65 30.26
N ASN A 512 -22.85 47.30 30.02
CA ASN A 512 -23.92 48.27 29.81
C ASN A 512 -24.02 49.23 31.01
N SER A 513 -24.21 50.52 30.74
CA SER A 513 -24.28 51.57 31.75
C SER A 513 -25.36 51.35 32.82
N LYS A 514 -26.34 50.48 32.58
CA LYS A 514 -27.34 50.04 33.58
C LYS A 514 -26.77 49.15 34.70
N TYR A 515 -25.64 48.48 34.47
CA TYR A 515 -25.05 47.49 35.40
C TYR A 515 -23.67 47.94 35.90
N LEU A 516 -23.58 49.16 36.45
CA LEU A 516 -22.32 49.72 36.96
C LEU A 516 -21.65 48.83 38.04
N ASP A 517 -22.44 48.16 38.88
CA ASP A 517 -21.92 47.23 39.89
C ASP A 517 -21.18 46.05 39.28
N LEU A 518 -21.65 45.53 38.13
CA LEU A 518 -20.93 44.49 37.39
C LEU A 518 -19.61 45.05 36.84
N ALA A 519 -19.60 46.25 36.27
CA ALA A 519 -18.37 46.87 35.77
C ALA A 519 -17.32 47.05 36.88
N SER A 520 -17.73 47.51 38.05
CA SER A 520 -16.86 47.62 39.23
C SER A 520 -16.38 46.24 39.70
N ARG A 521 -17.28 45.24 39.77
CA ARG A 521 -16.92 43.86 40.14
C ARG A 521 -15.89 43.25 39.19
N LEU A 522 -16.05 43.41 37.88
CA LEU A 522 -15.08 42.93 36.89
C LEU A 522 -13.72 43.60 37.05
N ARG A 523 -13.69 44.90 37.37
CA ARG A 523 -12.46 45.68 37.58
C ARG A 523 -11.73 45.34 38.88
N GLU A 524 -12.46 45.07 39.95
CA GLU A 524 -11.92 44.96 41.31
C GLU A 524 -11.74 43.52 41.81
N SER A 525 -12.48 42.55 41.25
CA SER A 525 -12.42 41.15 41.67
C SER A 525 -11.02 40.56 41.50
N ASP A 526 -10.52 39.86 42.51
CA ASP A 526 -9.25 39.12 42.45
C ASP A 526 -9.43 37.69 41.90
N ARG A 527 -10.67 37.24 41.71
CA ARG A 527 -11.02 35.85 41.35
C ARG A 527 -11.59 35.71 39.96
N PHE A 528 -11.99 36.79 39.30
CA PHE A 528 -12.62 36.72 37.97
C PHE A 528 -11.61 36.91 36.84
N PHE A 529 -11.57 35.95 35.92
CA PHE A 529 -10.71 35.89 34.76
C PHE A 529 -11.54 35.78 33.49
N ALA A 530 -11.09 36.38 32.40
CA ALA A 530 -11.80 36.34 31.11
C ALA A 530 -10.87 36.06 29.95
N ILE A 531 -11.47 35.62 28.84
CA ILE A 531 -10.75 35.28 27.62
C ILE A 531 -10.54 36.45 26.67
N CYS A 532 -9.52 36.30 25.84
CA CYS A 532 -9.34 36.97 24.56
C CYS A 532 -8.77 35.97 23.54
N GLU A 533 -8.76 36.32 22.26
CA GLU A 533 -8.19 35.46 21.21
C GLU A 533 -7.00 36.17 20.55
N ALA A 534 -5.88 35.48 20.44
CA ALA A 534 -4.69 36.03 19.81
C ALA A 534 -4.87 36.17 18.28
N ARG A 535 -4.07 37.05 17.68
CA ARG A 535 -4.04 37.20 16.23
C ARG A 535 -3.26 36.04 15.62
N GLU A 536 -3.89 35.30 14.71
CA GLU A 536 -3.23 34.22 13.97
C GLU A 536 -2.73 34.69 12.59
N SER A 537 -3.55 35.46 11.87
CA SER A 537 -3.28 35.93 10.50
C SER A 537 -4.04 37.23 10.18
N ASP A 538 -3.92 37.72 8.94
CA ASP A 538 -4.72 38.87 8.48
C ASP A 538 -6.22 38.55 8.39
N GLU A 539 -6.56 37.29 8.09
CA GLU A 539 -7.95 36.80 8.03
C GLU A 539 -8.53 36.51 9.42
N LYS A 540 -7.68 36.29 10.43
CA LYS A 540 -8.06 36.05 11.83
C LYS A 540 -7.39 37.07 12.75
N PRO A 541 -7.98 38.26 12.89
CA PRO A 541 -7.36 39.37 13.62
C PRO A 541 -7.27 39.17 15.14
N GLY A 542 -7.94 38.14 15.69
CA GLY A 542 -8.11 37.92 17.13
C GLY A 542 -9.29 38.71 17.71
N ILE A 543 -9.61 38.47 18.97
CA ILE A 543 -10.75 39.06 19.70
C ILE A 543 -10.22 39.74 20.96
N ALA A 544 -10.66 40.98 21.19
CA ALA A 544 -10.24 41.76 22.35
C ALA A 544 -10.86 41.25 23.68
N PRO A 545 -10.14 41.36 24.81
CA PRO A 545 -10.66 41.05 26.13
C PRO A 545 -11.73 42.07 26.59
N PRO A 546 -12.47 41.76 27.67
CA PRO A 546 -13.34 42.73 28.33
C PRO A 546 -12.57 43.98 28.79
N PRO A 547 -13.00 45.21 28.43
CA PRO A 547 -12.29 46.44 28.77
C PRO A 547 -12.08 46.68 30.27
N GLU A 548 -12.93 46.11 31.12
CA GLU A 548 -12.89 46.28 32.57
C GLU A 548 -11.80 45.45 33.25
N ILE A 549 -11.30 44.39 32.60
CA ILE A 549 -10.45 43.39 33.23
C ILE A 549 -8.98 43.70 32.93
N PRO A 550 -8.10 43.79 33.93
CA PRO A 550 -6.67 44.06 33.74
C PRO A 550 -5.93 42.83 33.19
N ILE A 551 -4.77 43.06 32.56
CA ILE A 551 -4.02 42.05 31.81
C ILE A 551 -3.62 40.81 32.62
N GLU A 552 -3.42 40.96 33.93
CA GLU A 552 -3.05 39.87 34.84
C GLU A 552 -4.17 38.82 34.99
N ARG A 553 -5.42 39.25 34.76
CA ARG A 553 -6.63 38.42 34.83
C ARG A 553 -7.21 38.07 33.47
N GLN A 554 -6.48 38.36 32.41
CA GLN A 554 -6.81 37.93 31.05
C GLN A 554 -6.03 36.66 30.70
N GLY A 555 -6.69 35.72 30.03
CA GLY A 555 -6.04 34.54 29.46
C GLY A 555 -6.49 34.32 28.02
N PHE A 556 -5.61 33.83 27.15
CA PHE A 556 -6.03 33.53 25.77
C PHE A 556 -6.82 32.20 25.71
N SER A 557 -7.76 32.08 24.77
CA SER A 557 -8.56 30.87 24.51
C SER A 557 -8.00 29.97 23.40
N ASP A 558 -6.95 30.41 22.72
CA ASP A 558 -6.32 29.70 21.59
C ASP A 558 -5.91 28.25 21.92
N PHE A 559 -6.17 27.35 20.97
CA PHE A 559 -5.78 25.94 21.04
C PHE A 559 -4.74 25.55 19.96
N ALA A 560 -3.84 24.64 20.32
CA ALA A 560 -2.91 24.02 19.36
C ALA A 560 -3.57 22.80 18.70
N VAL A 561 -4.08 22.98 17.48
CA VAL A 561 -4.88 21.98 16.76
C VAL A 561 -4.02 21.11 15.84
N ASP A 562 -4.17 19.79 15.93
CA ASP A 562 -3.52 18.84 15.01
C ASP A 562 -4.36 18.60 13.74
N PRO A 563 -3.76 18.02 12.67
CA PRO A 563 -4.52 17.58 11.50
C PRO A 563 -5.75 16.73 11.88
N GLY A 564 -6.88 16.99 11.23
CA GLY A 564 -8.17 16.39 11.56
C GLY A 564 -8.93 17.09 12.70
N ARG A 565 -8.52 18.31 13.10
CA ARG A 565 -9.13 19.09 14.19
C ARG A 565 -9.13 18.38 15.55
N VAL A 566 -8.14 17.52 15.79
CA VAL A 566 -7.99 16.77 17.05
C VAL A 566 -7.08 17.55 17.99
N LEU A 567 -7.52 17.77 19.21
CA LEU A 567 -6.66 18.35 20.25
C LEU A 567 -5.89 17.24 20.96
N ARG A 568 -4.56 17.35 20.95
CA ARG A 568 -3.64 16.47 21.70
C ARG A 568 -2.63 17.26 22.50
N ARG A 569 -2.62 18.58 22.30
CA ARG A 569 -1.61 19.51 22.81
C ARG A 569 -2.30 20.55 23.68
N HIS A 570 -1.62 20.94 24.74
CA HIS A 570 -2.01 22.02 25.64
C HIS A 570 -1.07 23.20 25.41
N LEU A 571 -1.60 24.27 24.84
CA LEU A 571 -0.92 25.57 24.72
C LEU A 571 -1.04 26.31 26.06
N ILE A 572 0.08 26.47 26.78
CA ILE A 572 0.11 27.11 28.10
C ILE A 572 0.40 28.60 27.99
N ALA A 573 1.35 28.95 27.13
CA ALA A 573 1.81 30.32 26.94
C ALA A 573 2.05 30.60 25.46
N LEU A 574 1.91 31.84 25.06
CA LEU A 574 2.29 32.32 23.73
C LEU A 574 2.90 33.71 23.87
N GLN A 575 3.65 34.13 22.86
CA GLN A 575 4.14 35.49 22.76
C GLN A 575 3.27 36.21 21.71
N PRO A 576 2.28 37.03 22.12
CA PRO A 576 1.36 37.64 21.18
C PRO A 576 2.09 38.66 20.32
N SER A 577 1.64 38.82 19.07
CA SER A 577 2.10 39.90 18.22
C SER A 577 1.75 41.27 18.83
N SER A 578 2.59 42.27 18.64
CA SER A 578 2.37 43.62 19.18
C SER A 578 1.11 44.30 18.64
N ILE A 579 0.58 43.83 17.51
CA ILE A 579 -0.67 44.30 16.90
C ILE A 579 -1.89 43.44 17.28
N SER A 580 -1.71 42.39 18.09
CA SER A 580 -2.82 41.54 18.50
C SER A 580 -3.69 42.24 19.54
N PRO A 581 -5.03 42.15 19.46
CA PRO A 581 -5.92 42.67 20.48
C PRO A 581 -5.82 41.91 21.81
N CYS A 582 -5.30 40.68 21.80
CA CYS A 582 -5.06 39.86 22.98
C CYS A 582 -3.56 39.83 23.30
N THR A 583 -3.15 40.52 24.36
CA THR A 583 -1.73 40.69 24.71
C THR A 583 -1.27 39.84 25.90
N THR A 584 -2.16 39.00 26.43
CA THR A 584 -1.82 38.15 27.57
C THR A 584 -0.89 37.00 27.16
N PRO A 585 0.17 36.72 27.92
CA PRO A 585 1.12 35.67 27.57
C PRO A 585 0.66 34.25 27.94
N TYR A 586 -0.44 34.08 28.68
CA TYR A 586 -0.87 32.79 29.23
C TYR A 586 -2.29 32.45 28.84
N ALA A 587 -2.55 31.16 28.63
CA ALA A 587 -3.90 30.65 28.37
C ALA A 587 -4.80 30.87 29.58
N LEU A 588 -6.12 30.92 29.36
CA LEU A 588 -7.10 30.95 30.45
C LEU A 588 -6.87 29.80 31.45
N SER A 589 -6.66 28.59 30.93
CA SER A 589 -6.41 27.40 31.75
C SER A 589 -5.15 27.53 32.61
N ALA A 590 -4.10 28.16 32.08
CA ALA A 590 -2.86 28.42 32.81
C ALA A 590 -3.07 29.47 33.90
N ARG A 591 -3.73 30.60 33.58
CA ARG A 591 -4.04 31.67 34.56
C ARG A 591 -4.82 31.14 35.77
N LEU A 592 -5.89 30.39 35.51
CA LEU A 592 -6.73 29.81 36.57
C LEU A 592 -5.94 28.83 37.44
N ALA A 593 -5.17 27.93 36.81
CA ALA A 593 -4.36 26.97 37.54
C ALA A 593 -3.26 27.66 38.37
N PHE A 594 -2.58 28.67 37.83
CA PHE A 594 -1.53 29.40 38.53
C PHE A 594 -2.08 30.17 39.72
N HIS A 595 -3.20 30.87 39.56
CA HIS A 595 -3.87 31.55 40.66
C HIS A 595 -4.32 30.57 41.75
N TYR A 596 -4.87 29.42 41.36
CA TYR A 596 -5.23 28.36 42.30
C TYR A 596 -4.03 27.83 43.08
N LEU A 597 -2.88 27.65 42.43
CA LEU A 597 -1.65 27.11 43.04
C LEU A 597 -0.90 28.12 43.91
N GLU A 598 -0.90 29.40 43.53
CA GLU A 598 -0.33 30.50 44.33
C GLU A 598 -0.92 30.53 45.75
N SER A 599 -2.18 30.18 45.81
CA SER A 599 -2.98 30.04 47.01
C SER A 599 -2.51 28.95 48.00
N PHE A 600 -1.65 28.03 47.53
CA PHE A 600 -0.91 27.03 48.31
C PHE A 600 0.58 27.41 48.49
N GLY A 601 0.95 28.65 48.17
CA GLY A 601 2.33 29.13 48.21
C GLY A 601 3.20 28.64 47.05
N ILE A 602 2.60 28.17 45.96
CA ILE A 602 3.31 27.60 44.81
C ILE A 602 3.42 28.65 43.72
N SER A 603 4.65 29.02 43.35
CA SER A 603 4.92 30.01 42.30
C SER A 603 5.32 29.36 40.97
N VAL A 604 5.07 30.11 39.89
CA VAL A 604 5.48 29.77 38.53
C VAL A 604 6.75 30.53 38.18
N LYS A 605 7.72 29.83 37.60
CA LYS A 605 9.01 30.40 37.17
C LYS A 605 9.45 29.74 35.87
N TYR A 606 10.39 30.36 35.18
CA TYR A 606 11.11 29.72 34.08
C TYR A 606 12.49 29.28 34.58
N THR A 607 12.91 28.08 34.20
CA THR A 607 14.26 27.59 34.46
C THR A 607 15.28 28.37 33.62
N GLN A 608 16.57 28.23 33.92
CA GLN A 608 17.63 28.81 33.10
C GLN A 608 17.61 28.31 31.64
N GLN A 609 17.02 27.14 31.40
CA GLN A 609 16.87 26.52 30.09
C GLN A 609 15.63 27.03 29.34
N GLY A 610 14.83 27.91 29.98
CA GLY A 610 13.59 28.45 29.42
C GLY A 610 12.38 27.54 29.62
N ASP A 611 12.49 26.48 30.42
CA ASP A 611 11.37 25.58 30.69
C ASP A 611 10.45 26.11 31.78
N LEU A 612 9.15 25.90 31.62
CA LEU A 612 8.15 26.29 32.58
C LEU A 612 8.22 25.38 33.81
N GLN A 613 8.44 25.97 34.98
CA GLN A 613 8.47 25.30 36.26
C GLN A 613 7.36 25.82 37.16
N VAL A 614 6.52 24.90 37.66
CA VAL A 614 5.47 25.21 38.63
C VAL A 614 5.76 24.48 39.93
N GLY A 615 6.11 25.23 40.97
CA GLY A 615 6.63 24.67 42.21
C GLY A 615 7.90 23.86 41.97
N LYS A 616 7.81 22.52 42.14
CA LYS A 616 8.94 21.60 41.93
C LYS A 616 8.90 20.87 40.58
N VAL A 617 7.79 21.00 39.83
CA VAL A 617 7.58 20.24 38.60
C VAL A 617 7.97 21.08 37.39
N VAL A 618 8.75 20.50 36.48
CA VAL A 618 9.08 21.09 35.18
C VAL A 618 8.16 20.49 34.12
N PHE A 619 7.53 21.36 33.32
CA PHE A 619 6.60 20.97 32.27
C PHE A 619 7.39 20.86 30.96
N PRO A 620 7.54 19.67 30.36
CA PRO A 620 8.43 19.50 29.20
C PRO A 620 7.80 20.10 27.94
N GLN A 621 8.46 21.11 27.35
CA GLN A 621 7.98 21.74 26.13
C GLN A 621 7.99 20.75 24.95
N LEU A 622 6.87 20.70 24.24
CA LEU A 622 6.74 20.00 22.96
C LEU A 622 7.27 20.91 21.84
N ARG A 623 8.24 20.41 21.09
CA ARG A 623 8.83 21.08 19.91
C ARG A 623 8.77 20.17 18.69
N ALA A 624 9.06 20.71 17.51
CA ALA A 624 9.30 19.86 16.34
C ALA A 624 10.34 18.75 16.66
N HIS A 625 10.15 17.56 16.09
CA HIS A 625 10.95 16.36 16.34
C HIS A 625 10.93 15.81 17.78
N THR A 626 9.81 15.99 18.49
CA THR A 626 9.59 15.44 19.83
C THR A 626 8.58 14.28 19.77
N GLY A 627 9.04 13.05 20.02
CA GLY A 627 8.19 11.87 19.98
C GLY A 627 7.62 11.60 18.59
N GLY A 628 6.32 11.27 18.50
CA GLY A 628 5.64 11.12 17.21
C GLY A 628 5.46 12.42 16.43
N TYR A 629 5.71 13.59 17.04
CA TYR A 629 5.60 14.89 16.37
C TYR A 629 6.91 15.28 15.69
N GLN A 630 6.87 15.34 14.36
CA GLN A 630 8.06 15.59 13.53
C GLN A 630 7.92 16.93 12.81
N LYS A 631 6.75 17.20 12.25
CA LYS A 631 6.37 18.48 11.64
C LYS A 631 5.14 19.03 12.35
N ILE A 632 5.33 20.02 13.22
CA ILE A 632 4.26 20.73 13.93
C ILE A 632 4.53 22.23 13.95
N ASP A 633 3.46 23.00 14.11
CA ASP A 633 3.57 24.38 14.60
C ASP A 633 3.90 24.35 16.09
N ASP A 634 5.14 24.69 16.44
CA ASP A 634 5.65 24.75 17.81
C ASP A 634 5.70 26.18 18.37
N ARG A 635 4.91 27.11 17.81
CA ARG A 635 4.73 28.45 18.39
C ARG A 635 4.13 28.37 19.79
N GLY A 636 4.72 29.12 20.73
CA GLY A 636 4.30 29.14 22.12
C GLY A 636 4.82 27.96 22.95
N TYR A 637 4.48 27.96 24.23
CA TYR A 637 4.82 26.91 25.17
C TYR A 637 3.73 25.84 25.17
N GLN A 638 3.96 24.78 24.41
CA GLN A 638 3.02 23.66 24.26
C GLN A 638 3.51 22.43 25.01
N ILE A 639 2.60 21.62 25.51
CA ILE A 639 2.89 20.29 26.08
C ILE A 639 1.86 19.26 25.60
N LEU A 640 2.11 17.97 25.84
CA LEU A 640 1.11 16.93 25.59
C LEU A 640 -0.05 17.04 26.59
N LEU A 641 -1.28 16.92 26.07
CA LEU A 641 -2.50 16.93 26.88
C LEU A 641 -2.80 15.50 27.37
N ASN A 642 -2.63 15.31 28.67
CA ASN A 642 -3.00 14.13 29.42
C ASN A 642 -4.48 14.23 29.86
N TYR A 643 -5.41 13.85 28.98
CA TYR A 643 -6.85 13.82 29.30
C TYR A 643 -7.16 13.02 30.57
N ARG A 644 -8.02 13.56 31.42
CA ARG A 644 -8.73 12.82 32.48
C ARG A 644 -9.99 12.20 31.87
N SER A 645 -10.08 10.87 31.85
CA SER A 645 -11.15 10.14 31.15
C SER A 645 -12.07 9.39 32.13
N SER A 646 -13.04 10.09 32.73
CA SER A 646 -13.99 9.52 33.70
C SER A 646 -15.35 9.35 33.04
N PRO A 647 -15.99 8.17 33.00
CA PRO A 647 -16.12 7.30 31.79
C PRO A 647 -15.95 7.91 30.39
N SER A 648 -15.99 9.24 30.23
CA SER A 648 -15.70 9.98 29.02
C SER A 648 -14.82 11.20 29.34
N PRO A 649 -13.97 11.67 28.41
CA PRO A 649 -13.25 12.94 28.56
C PRO A 649 -14.15 14.15 28.83
N ARG A 650 -15.45 14.09 28.48
CA ARG A 650 -16.43 15.17 28.70
C ARG A 650 -16.81 15.35 30.17
N GLU A 651 -16.58 14.33 30.99
CA GLU A 651 -16.94 14.29 32.40
C GLU A 651 -15.70 14.51 33.28
N VAL A 652 -14.87 15.50 32.93
CA VAL A 652 -13.68 15.89 33.69
C VAL A 652 -13.99 16.38 35.10
N ALA A 653 -15.14 17.03 35.27
CA ALA A 653 -15.59 17.71 36.48
C ALA A 653 -17.12 17.74 36.53
N GLU A 654 -17.68 18.11 37.69
CA GLU A 654 -19.12 18.33 37.85
C GLU A 654 -19.60 19.47 36.94
N ARG A 655 -20.81 19.32 36.38
CA ARG A 655 -21.44 20.27 35.46
C ARG A 655 -22.80 20.69 35.99
N VAL A 656 -23.06 21.99 35.96
CA VAL A 656 -24.35 22.59 36.31
C VAL A 656 -24.76 23.60 35.24
N SER A 657 -26.06 23.72 34.95
CA SER A 657 -26.52 24.72 33.97
C SER A 657 -26.50 26.13 34.55
N LEU A 658 -26.49 27.15 33.68
CA LEU A 658 -26.69 28.54 34.10
C LEU A 658 -28.00 28.68 34.90
N LYS A 659 -29.08 28.07 34.40
CA LYS A 659 -30.38 28.04 35.07
C LYS A 659 -30.31 27.45 36.48
N ASP A 660 -29.57 26.35 36.69
CA ASP A 660 -29.47 25.73 38.00
C ASP A 660 -28.78 26.65 39.00
N VAL A 661 -27.71 27.35 38.59
CA VAL A 661 -27.06 28.34 39.45
C VAL A 661 -28.00 29.51 39.77
N LEU A 662 -28.66 30.08 38.75
CA LEU A 662 -29.58 31.20 38.95
C LEU A 662 -30.79 30.84 39.83
N THR A 663 -31.21 29.58 39.85
CA THR A 663 -32.34 29.08 40.65
C THR A 663 -31.94 28.41 41.97
N ASP A 664 -30.69 28.58 42.41
CA ASP A 664 -30.15 28.01 43.67
C ASP A 664 -30.21 26.47 43.76
N LYS A 665 -30.17 25.79 42.61
CA LYS A 665 -30.15 24.32 42.49
C LYS A 665 -28.74 23.76 42.34
N VAL A 666 -27.79 24.26 43.13
CA VAL A 666 -26.38 23.83 43.08
C VAL A 666 -25.91 23.50 44.48
N ASN A 667 -25.09 22.46 44.59
CA ASN A 667 -24.45 22.09 45.85
C ASN A 667 -23.41 23.16 46.26
N PRO A 668 -23.54 23.84 47.41
CA PRO A 668 -22.55 24.82 47.89
C PRO A 668 -21.12 24.27 47.96
N ASP A 669 -20.95 23.00 48.29
CA ASP A 669 -19.63 22.35 48.40
C ASP A 669 -18.94 22.15 47.04
N ALA A 670 -19.71 22.23 45.95
CA ALA A 670 -19.20 22.22 44.58
C ALA A 670 -18.68 23.60 44.13
N ILE A 671 -18.92 24.68 44.88
CA ILE A 671 -18.45 26.04 44.55
C ILE A 671 -17.32 26.50 45.48
N LYS A 672 -17.45 26.23 46.78
CA LYS A 672 -16.52 26.74 47.80
C LYS A 672 -15.09 26.25 47.59
N ASN A 673 -14.13 27.19 47.53
CA ASN A 673 -12.71 26.94 47.27
C ASN A 673 -12.42 26.16 45.96
N ARG A 674 -13.34 26.19 44.99
CA ARG A 674 -13.20 25.53 43.68
C ARG A 674 -12.84 26.52 42.58
N ILE A 675 -12.33 26.03 41.47
CA ILE A 675 -12.20 26.77 40.21
C ILE A 675 -13.51 26.61 39.45
N ILE A 676 -14.17 27.71 39.13
CA ILE A 676 -15.43 27.71 38.36
C ILE A 676 -15.11 28.11 36.93
N LEU A 677 -15.54 27.32 35.95
CA LEU A 677 -15.43 27.65 34.53
C LEU A 677 -16.83 27.87 33.98
N ILE A 678 -17.06 29.01 33.34
CA ILE A 678 -18.35 29.39 32.76
C ILE A 678 -18.18 29.43 31.24
N GLY A 679 -18.95 28.65 30.50
CA GLY A 679 -18.83 28.60 29.05
C GLY A 679 -20.00 27.94 28.35
N VAL A 680 -20.02 28.04 27.02
CA VAL A 680 -21.11 27.54 26.17
C VAL A 680 -20.83 26.10 25.78
N THR A 681 -21.87 25.27 25.73
CA THR A 681 -21.76 23.86 25.30
C THR A 681 -22.73 23.52 24.17
N THR A 682 -23.18 24.51 23.40
CA THR A 682 -24.12 24.35 22.29
C THR A 682 -23.34 24.15 20.99
N SER A 683 -23.75 23.18 20.17
CA SER A 683 -23.10 22.90 18.88
C SER A 683 -23.23 24.06 17.89
N SER A 684 -24.21 24.94 18.10
CA SER A 684 -24.43 26.18 17.36
C SER A 684 -23.35 27.27 17.60
N ALA A 685 -22.52 27.14 18.64
CA ALA A 685 -21.49 28.12 18.99
C ALA A 685 -20.18 27.97 18.18
N GLY A 686 -19.99 26.84 17.48
CA GLY A 686 -18.83 26.61 16.60
C GLY A 686 -17.49 26.31 17.31
N ASP A 687 -17.52 26.03 18.62
CA ASP A 687 -16.34 25.85 19.48
C ASP A 687 -16.04 24.37 19.83
N ASP A 688 -16.52 23.45 19.00
CA ASP A 688 -16.31 22.02 19.19
C ASP A 688 -15.05 21.53 18.44
N PHE A 689 -14.21 20.77 19.15
CA PHE A 689 -13.02 20.11 18.61
C PHE A 689 -13.03 18.62 18.90
N PHE A 690 -12.38 17.83 18.05
CA PHE A 690 -12.24 16.39 18.26
C PHE A 690 -11.22 16.09 19.36
N THR A 691 -11.46 14.99 20.06
CA THR A 691 -10.54 14.42 21.04
C THR A 691 -9.90 13.14 20.50
N PRO A 692 -8.80 12.66 21.11
CA PRO A 692 -8.24 11.33 20.84
C PRO A 692 -9.19 10.16 21.10
N TYR A 693 -10.37 10.42 21.69
CA TYR A 693 -11.38 9.42 22.03
C TYR A 693 -12.53 9.38 21.01
N ASN A 694 -12.36 9.95 19.81
CA ASN A 694 -13.35 10.01 18.74
C ASN A 694 -14.68 10.70 19.15
N SER A 695 -14.61 11.64 20.09
CA SER A 695 -15.74 12.46 20.49
C SER A 695 -15.40 13.95 20.40
N GLU A 696 -16.36 14.76 19.98
CA GLU A 696 -16.24 16.22 20.04
C GLU A 696 -16.39 16.74 21.48
N MET A 697 -15.85 17.92 21.76
CA MET A 697 -15.90 18.54 23.08
C MET A 697 -15.83 20.06 22.91
N SER A 698 -16.53 20.81 23.75
CA SER A 698 -16.52 22.27 23.73
C SER A 698 -15.27 22.86 24.41
N GLY A 699 -14.87 24.07 24.02
CA GLY A 699 -13.69 24.77 24.53
C GLY A 699 -13.61 24.84 26.06
N VAL A 700 -14.73 25.13 26.73
CA VAL A 700 -14.77 25.22 28.21
C VAL A 700 -14.39 23.91 28.89
N ILE A 701 -14.74 22.77 28.30
CA ILE A 701 -14.37 21.46 28.83
C ILE A 701 -12.89 21.17 28.56
N PHE A 702 -12.32 21.62 27.43
CA PHE A 702 -10.87 21.58 27.22
C PHE A 702 -10.12 22.44 28.23
N HIS A 703 -10.58 23.65 28.52
CA HIS A 703 -10.00 24.48 29.57
C HIS A 703 -10.05 23.77 30.93
N ALA A 704 -11.16 23.09 31.27
CA ALA A 704 -11.25 22.28 32.48
C ALA A 704 -10.24 21.12 32.51
N GLN A 705 -10.07 20.40 31.39
CA GLN A 705 -9.05 19.34 31.25
C GLN A 705 -7.63 19.89 31.48
N MET A 706 -7.32 21.04 30.88
CA MET A 706 -6.03 21.71 30.97
C MET A 706 -5.74 22.25 32.38
N VAL A 707 -6.74 22.84 33.05
CA VAL A 707 -6.65 23.25 34.45
C VAL A 707 -6.40 22.03 35.34
N SER A 708 -7.24 20.98 35.20
CA SER A 708 -7.11 19.71 35.92
C SER A 708 -5.70 19.12 35.74
N GLN A 709 -5.15 19.15 34.52
CA GLN A 709 -3.80 18.68 34.25
C GLN A 709 -2.75 19.43 35.07
N ILE A 710 -2.72 20.77 35.01
CA ILE A 710 -1.70 21.56 35.71
C ILE A 710 -1.82 21.34 37.24
N ILE A 711 -3.02 21.47 37.80
CA ILE A 711 -3.21 21.36 39.25
C ILE A 711 -2.94 19.94 39.76
N SER A 712 -3.41 18.91 39.05
CA SER A 712 -3.21 17.51 39.46
C SER A 712 -1.75 17.10 39.37
N THR A 713 -1.02 17.62 38.37
CA THR A 713 0.40 17.37 38.23
C THR A 713 1.17 17.92 39.43
N VAL A 714 0.85 19.16 39.83
CA VAL A 714 1.61 19.87 40.87
C VAL A 714 1.22 19.42 42.27
N LEU A 715 -0.06 19.18 42.53
CA LEU A 715 -0.57 18.85 43.87
C LEU A 715 -0.62 17.34 44.13
N ASP A 716 -1.04 16.55 43.14
CA ASP A 716 -1.31 15.12 43.32
C ASP A 716 -0.21 14.22 42.73
N GLY A 717 0.77 14.81 42.05
CA GLY A 717 1.81 14.06 41.33
C GLY A 717 1.29 13.28 40.13
N ARG A 718 0.14 13.69 39.54
CA ARG A 718 -0.37 13.08 38.31
C ARG A 718 0.68 13.22 37.20
N PRO A 719 1.08 12.14 36.51
CA PRO A 719 2.19 12.20 35.57
C PRO A 719 1.85 13.12 34.37
N LEU A 720 2.81 13.93 33.96
CA LEU A 720 2.76 14.58 32.65
C LEU A 720 3.06 13.53 31.58
N LEU A 721 2.46 13.69 30.40
CA LEU A 721 2.91 12.94 29.24
C LEU A 721 4.23 13.52 28.74
N TRP A 722 5.24 12.67 28.64
CA TRP A 722 6.58 13.00 28.18
C TRP A 722 7.07 11.92 27.24
N VAL A 723 8.10 12.25 26.46
CA VAL A 723 8.70 11.34 25.48
C VAL A 723 10.18 11.16 25.80
N LEU A 724 10.73 10.03 25.37
CA LEU A 724 12.18 9.85 25.46
C LEU A 724 12.90 10.91 24.61
N PRO A 725 14.09 11.36 25.04
CA PRO A 725 14.93 12.18 24.16
C PRO A 725 15.29 11.37 22.91
N PHE A 726 15.71 12.04 21.85
CA PHE A 726 16.02 11.43 20.55
C PHE A 726 16.91 10.17 20.66
N TRP A 727 17.97 10.22 21.47
CA TRP A 727 18.85 9.07 21.70
C TRP A 727 18.15 7.90 22.40
N GLY A 728 17.24 8.20 23.34
CA GLY A 728 16.44 7.20 24.05
C GLY A 728 15.44 6.52 23.12
N GLU A 729 14.78 7.28 22.24
CA GLU A 729 13.91 6.70 21.21
C GLU A 729 14.69 5.85 20.21
N PHE A 730 15.89 6.29 19.82
CA PHE A 730 16.78 5.49 18.97
C PHE A 730 17.08 4.14 19.62
N PHE A 731 17.47 4.10 20.90
CA PHE A 731 17.75 2.85 21.60
C PHE A 731 16.49 2.00 21.82
N TRP A 732 15.34 2.62 21.99
CA TRP A 732 14.06 1.92 22.08
C TRP A 732 13.75 1.15 20.79
N VAL A 733 13.79 1.84 19.64
CA VAL A 733 13.56 1.23 18.32
C VAL A 733 14.66 0.21 17.99
N PHE A 734 15.92 0.53 18.30
CA PHE A 734 17.05 -0.39 18.12
C PHE A 734 16.92 -1.66 18.95
N GLY A 735 16.43 -1.57 20.18
CA GLY A 735 16.17 -2.72 21.05
C GLY A 735 15.17 -3.69 20.42
N TRP A 736 14.05 -3.17 19.92
CA TRP A 736 13.03 -3.98 19.25
C TRP A 736 13.47 -4.50 17.88
N SER A 737 14.29 -3.74 17.16
CA SER A 737 15.00 -4.21 15.98
C SER A 737 15.90 -5.42 16.29
N CYS A 738 16.68 -5.36 17.38
CA CYS A 738 17.52 -6.47 17.84
C CYS A 738 16.67 -7.68 18.22
N VAL A 739 15.55 -7.49 18.93
CA VAL A 739 14.62 -8.58 19.27
C VAL A 739 14.12 -9.27 18.01
N GLY A 740 13.66 -8.52 17.00
CA GLY A 740 13.23 -9.08 15.72
C GLY A 740 14.33 -9.89 15.03
N GLY A 741 15.55 -9.33 14.99
CA GLY A 741 16.72 -10.01 14.45
C GLY A 741 17.09 -11.30 15.21
N ILE A 742 17.05 -11.29 16.54
CA ILE A 742 17.33 -12.45 17.40
C ILE A 742 16.27 -13.55 17.22
N ILE A 743 14.98 -13.19 17.12
CA ILE A 743 13.90 -14.15 16.89
C ILE A 743 14.12 -14.89 15.55
N ALA A 744 14.40 -14.14 14.48
CA ALA A 744 14.71 -14.72 13.17
C ALA A 744 16.02 -15.53 13.17
N TRP A 745 17.01 -15.11 13.95
CA TRP A 745 18.28 -15.83 14.11
C TRP A 745 18.13 -17.14 14.92
N ARG A 746 17.28 -17.16 15.95
CA ARG A 746 17.13 -18.31 16.88
C ARG A 746 16.15 -19.36 16.36
N PHE A 747 15.02 -18.96 15.79
CA PHE A 747 13.98 -19.90 15.36
C PHE A 747 14.16 -20.27 13.88
N ARG A 748 14.45 -21.54 13.62
CA ARG A 748 14.66 -22.03 12.25
C ARG A 748 13.36 -22.32 11.49
N LYS A 749 12.34 -22.82 12.19
CA LYS A 749 11.04 -23.20 11.60
C LYS A 749 10.11 -21.99 11.54
N ILE A 750 9.26 -21.90 10.50
CA ILE A 750 8.34 -20.77 10.26
C ILE A 750 7.34 -20.61 11.42
N LEU A 751 6.65 -21.69 11.81
CA LEU A 751 5.60 -21.63 12.83
C LEU A 751 6.08 -21.08 14.19
N PRO A 752 7.13 -21.60 14.85
CA PRO A 752 7.59 -21.05 16.13
C PRO A 752 8.20 -19.65 15.98
N CYS A 753 8.74 -19.32 14.81
CA CYS A 753 9.23 -17.96 14.54
C CYS A 753 8.06 -16.97 14.45
N GLY A 754 7.00 -17.31 13.72
CA GLY A 754 5.78 -16.50 13.62
C GLY A 754 5.10 -16.31 14.98
N LEU A 755 5.01 -17.38 15.79
CA LEU A 755 4.51 -17.28 17.16
C LEU A 755 5.37 -16.35 18.02
N ALA A 756 6.70 -16.46 17.94
CA ALA A 756 7.61 -15.58 18.66
C ALA A 756 7.49 -14.11 18.23
N PHE A 757 7.32 -13.84 16.92
CA PHE A 757 7.00 -12.49 16.42
C PHE A 757 5.68 -11.97 16.98
N GLY A 758 4.63 -12.80 16.99
CA GLY A 758 3.33 -12.45 17.59
C GLY A 758 3.46 -12.09 19.08
N PHE A 759 4.15 -12.90 19.87
CA PHE A 759 4.41 -12.59 21.29
C PHE A 759 5.25 -11.34 21.48
N ALA A 760 6.23 -11.08 20.60
CA ALA A 760 7.06 -9.88 20.69
C ALA A 760 6.28 -8.60 20.37
N ILE A 761 5.38 -8.63 19.38
CA ILE A 761 4.49 -7.50 19.05
C ILE A 761 3.51 -7.25 20.20
N LEU A 762 2.89 -8.31 20.75
CA LEU A 762 2.01 -8.20 21.92
C LEU A 762 2.75 -7.65 23.15
N GLY A 763 3.99 -8.11 23.36
CA GLY A 763 4.87 -7.61 24.43
C GLY A 763 5.22 -6.13 24.22
N LEU A 764 5.58 -5.73 23.00
CA LEU A 764 5.86 -4.33 22.66
C LEU A 764 4.64 -3.44 22.90
N TYR A 765 3.46 -3.87 22.47
CA TYR A 765 2.21 -3.17 22.72
C TYR A 765 1.96 -3.03 24.23
N GLY A 766 2.06 -4.14 24.98
CA GLY A 766 1.82 -4.16 26.42
C GLY A 766 2.80 -3.28 27.21
N VAL A 767 4.09 -3.32 26.88
CA VAL A 767 5.10 -2.45 27.51
C VAL A 767 4.86 -0.98 27.15
N SER A 768 4.54 -0.68 25.89
CA SER A 768 4.24 0.71 25.46
C SER A 768 3.00 1.25 26.19
N TYR A 769 1.97 0.42 26.37
CA TYR A 769 0.77 0.76 27.13
C TYR A 769 1.09 1.01 28.61
N CYS A 770 1.85 0.12 29.26
CA CYS A 770 2.26 0.29 30.66
C CYS A 770 3.11 1.56 30.88
N LEU A 771 4.03 1.86 29.96
CA LEU A 771 4.83 3.09 29.99
C LEU A 771 3.95 4.33 29.82
N LEU A 772 2.94 4.29 28.94
CA LEU A 772 2.02 5.40 28.75
C LEU A 772 1.20 5.70 30.01
N ILE A 773 0.75 4.67 30.74
CA ILE A 773 0.08 4.84 32.05
C ILE A 773 0.97 5.60 33.04
N GLN A 774 2.29 5.39 32.97
CA GLN A 774 3.28 6.09 33.80
C GLN A 774 3.67 7.47 33.25
N GLY A 775 3.09 7.90 32.13
CA GLY A 775 3.37 9.18 31.48
C GLY A 775 4.39 9.12 30.33
N CYS A 776 5.03 7.98 30.08
CA CYS A 776 6.05 7.86 29.03
C CYS A 776 5.44 7.38 27.71
N TRP A 777 5.35 8.26 26.73
CA TRP A 777 4.96 7.89 25.37
C TRP A 777 6.19 7.47 24.56
N VAL A 778 6.22 6.19 24.17
CA VAL A 778 7.30 5.59 23.39
C VAL A 778 6.86 5.27 21.96
N ALA A 779 7.84 5.18 21.06
CA ALA A 779 7.65 5.03 19.62
C ALA A 779 7.20 3.61 19.22
N LEU A 780 5.92 3.29 19.42
CA LEU A 780 5.34 1.96 19.18
C LEU A 780 5.44 1.54 17.70
N VAL A 781 4.96 2.37 16.78
CA VAL A 781 4.90 2.07 15.33
C VAL A 781 6.30 1.82 14.74
N PRO A 782 7.28 2.74 14.86
CA PRO A 782 8.62 2.49 14.32
C PRO A 782 9.29 1.29 14.99
N SER A 783 9.02 1.00 16.27
CA SER A 783 9.54 -0.20 16.93
C SER A 783 8.96 -1.50 16.35
N ALA A 784 7.66 -1.52 16.08
CA ALA A 784 7.00 -2.68 15.45
C ALA A 784 7.50 -2.89 14.02
N LEU A 785 7.66 -1.82 13.23
CA LEU A 785 8.26 -1.87 11.90
C LEU A 785 9.71 -2.36 11.97
N ALA A 786 10.53 -1.82 12.88
CA ALA A 786 11.92 -2.22 13.03
C ALA A 786 12.03 -3.71 13.38
N LEU A 787 11.17 -4.20 14.27
CA LEU A 787 11.08 -5.60 14.67
C LEU A 787 10.79 -6.50 13.46
N VAL A 788 9.78 -6.17 12.66
CA VAL A 788 9.36 -6.97 11.50
C VAL A 788 10.39 -6.87 10.36
N VAL A 789 10.81 -5.67 9.99
CA VAL A 789 11.76 -5.44 8.89
C VAL A 789 13.10 -6.10 9.19
N THR A 790 13.66 -5.88 10.39
CA THR A 790 14.93 -6.50 10.77
C THR A 790 14.80 -8.03 10.83
N GLY A 791 13.70 -8.53 11.38
CA GLY A 791 13.40 -9.96 11.40
C GLY A 791 13.35 -10.59 10.00
N GLY A 792 12.64 -9.94 9.08
CA GLY A 792 12.57 -10.32 7.67
C GLY A 792 13.95 -10.30 7.01
N SER A 793 14.70 -9.21 7.18
CA SER A 793 16.05 -9.07 6.62
C SER A 793 17.03 -10.11 7.17
N VAL A 794 17.05 -10.38 8.48
CA VAL A 794 17.89 -11.45 9.07
C VAL A 794 17.51 -12.81 8.50
N ARG A 795 16.21 -13.09 8.35
CA ARG A 795 15.74 -14.36 7.80
C ARG A 795 16.14 -14.52 6.33
N ILE A 796 16.05 -13.46 5.53
CA ILE A 796 16.54 -13.41 4.15
C ILE A 796 18.05 -13.65 4.16
N ILE A 797 18.85 -12.85 4.87
CA ILE A 797 20.32 -12.97 4.91
C ILE A 797 20.81 -14.33 5.44
N ARG A 798 20.00 -15.02 6.25
CA ARG A 798 20.33 -16.33 6.80
C ARG A 798 19.93 -17.49 5.88
N ASN A 799 18.93 -17.27 5.03
CA ASN A 799 18.45 -18.26 4.05
C ASN A 799 19.14 -18.11 2.69
N TRP A 800 19.68 -16.92 2.40
CA TRP A 800 20.73 -16.65 1.42
C TRP A 800 22.09 -16.99 2.01
#